data_AF-A0A2V6DJW6-F1
#
_entry.id   AF-A0A2V6DJW6-F1
#
_cell.length_a   1.000
_cell.length_b   1.000
_cell.length_c   1.000
_cell.angle_alpha   90.00
_cell.angle_beta   90.00
_cell.angle_gamma   90.00
#
_symmetry.space_group_name_H-M   'P 1'
#
loop_
_entity.id
_entity.type
_entity.pdbx_description
1 polymer ?
#
loop_
_entity_poly.entity_id
_entity_poly.type
_entity_poly.pdbx_seq_one_letter_code
_entity_poly.pdbx_strand_id
1 'polypeptide(L)'
;MIEVRYERGVYLPEQDLWLDPWDAKPFAFISHAHSDHIAPHEEIILSERTSRLLQHRMPGHRTEHVLPFGEKGTVDGLDLMLLPAGHIFGSAQCFLFAGDETLLYTGDFKLRPGKSAERAQWRHADTLIMETTFGLPRYRFPPTEQVIDQIVAFCRETIEAAQVPVLLGYSLGKAQEILCSLDGAGLTPMLHGSVYRMTRIYEQFGQSFCNYVRYNANEVAGKVLICPPSANRSQMLEKIPHRRVAMISGWAVDPNAIYRYGVDAAFPLSDHADYDDLIRYVGLVRPRRVFTLHGFAAELASDLRMRGVEAWALSEENQMELDLGGRDIALRCPDGAARRPYRSPPQSEFLAFANIGEAIAATPAKLEKIRLLADYLRGLTSEQLPIATLYFTARAFAQSDLRTLQVGWAIIFRALQAATHIDDTELHRIASAHGDAGRSAFEILDGRTAPQLFSIRDSRELFENLHRARGPNAKAKLLQNRLSILSPREGEYVVKILTGDLRIGLREGLVEEAIAKAFDVPLEEVREANMLSGDIGQTALLASRKELHRAELSLFRPIKCMLATPQPTAEAVWERFAGATDTDRTAALSMRATVYLEDKFDGIRAQLHRAAQRVEIFSRDLRRITSQFPELADQARNFQEELIIDGEIIAFQEDRRLTFFDLQRRLGRTSDGTDLFARAAADVPVAFVIFDLLWLNGQSLVKTPLRERRRHLDGLRLPSQFQIARVIPAHSAAEIEQTFQQARQRLNEGLMIKDPESFYLPGTRGMFWFKLKKELATLDVVVVAAELGHGKRNNVLSDYTFAVRDEVTGDFLPIGKAYSGLTDAEIAELTEHFKQNTIADHGRYRTVKPDVVLEVAFNSIQPSTRHASGLALRFPRIKAIRRDKNVDSIDTLQYARELASQGASYRPVLAEARK
;
A
#
# COMPACT_ATOMS: atom_id res chain seq x y z
N MET A 1 -2.07 -40.51 19.08
CA MET A 1 -1.68 -39.09 19.04
C MET A 1 -2.78 -38.33 18.34
N ILE A 2 -3.49 -37.47 19.09
CA ILE A 2 -4.56 -36.62 18.55
C ILE A 2 -4.04 -35.88 17.31
N GLU A 3 -4.67 -36.08 16.16
CA GLU A 3 -4.30 -35.38 14.94
C GLU A 3 -4.74 -33.92 15.04
N VAL A 4 -3.84 -32.99 14.72
CA VAL A 4 -4.09 -31.55 14.79
C VAL A 4 -3.81 -30.95 13.42
N ARG A 5 -4.82 -30.32 12.82
CA ARG A 5 -4.70 -29.58 11.56
C ARG A 5 -4.96 -28.10 11.80
N TYR A 6 -4.36 -27.25 10.97
CA TYR A 6 -4.60 -25.82 11.02
C TYR A 6 -5.15 -25.33 9.67
N GLU A 7 -6.41 -24.91 9.66
CA GLU A 7 -7.12 -24.46 8.45
C GLU A 7 -7.92 -23.20 8.78
N ARG A 8 -7.23 -22.08 9.00
CA ARG A 8 -7.83 -20.80 9.49
C ARG A 8 -8.59 -20.96 10.83
N GLY A 9 -8.04 -21.83 11.67
CA GLY A 9 -8.60 -22.34 12.91
C GLY A 9 -7.93 -23.68 13.21
N VAL A 10 -7.97 -24.15 14.46
CA VAL A 10 -7.44 -25.48 14.78
C VAL A 10 -8.55 -26.50 14.56
N TYR A 11 -8.31 -27.50 13.72
CA TYR A 11 -9.25 -28.59 13.47
C TYR A 11 -8.71 -29.90 14.04
N LEU A 12 -9.58 -30.63 14.74
CA LEU A 12 -9.31 -31.96 15.28
C LEU A 12 -10.15 -32.99 14.49
N PRO A 13 -9.58 -33.63 13.45
CA PRO A 13 -10.35 -34.44 12.50
C PRO A 13 -11.06 -35.64 13.12
N GLU A 14 -10.43 -36.29 14.10
CA GLU A 14 -11.01 -37.45 14.79
C GLU A 14 -12.21 -37.07 15.68
N GLN A 15 -12.23 -35.84 16.18
CA GLN A 15 -13.29 -35.31 17.04
C GLN A 15 -14.29 -34.44 16.27
N ASP A 16 -14.04 -34.18 14.99
CA ASP A 16 -14.77 -33.23 14.15
C ASP A 16 -15.02 -31.87 14.84
N LEU A 17 -14.02 -31.41 15.62
CA LEU A 17 -14.12 -30.20 16.43
C LEU A 17 -13.19 -29.12 15.91
N TRP A 18 -13.75 -27.94 15.67
CA TRP A 18 -12.99 -26.72 15.40
C TRP A 18 -12.74 -25.93 16.69
N LEU A 19 -11.54 -25.40 16.89
CA LEU A 19 -11.19 -24.52 18.00
C LEU A 19 -10.85 -23.13 17.45
N ASP A 20 -11.65 -22.12 17.85
CA ASP A 20 -11.60 -20.73 17.37
C ASP A 20 -11.40 -20.55 15.85
N PRO A 21 -12.25 -21.16 14.99
CA PRO A 21 -12.19 -20.94 13.55
C PRO A 21 -12.64 -19.52 13.17
N TRP A 22 -11.96 -18.93 12.17
CA TRP A 22 -12.22 -17.55 11.73
C TRP A 22 -13.44 -17.43 10.80
N ASP A 23 -13.91 -18.53 10.25
CA ASP A 23 -15.06 -18.63 9.35
C ASP A 23 -16.16 -19.52 9.95
N ALA A 24 -17.39 -19.37 9.46
CA ALA A 24 -18.53 -20.13 9.95
C ALA A 24 -18.28 -21.64 9.80
N LYS A 25 -18.49 -22.38 10.90
CA LYS A 25 -18.33 -23.83 10.96
C LYS A 25 -19.60 -24.46 11.52
N PRO A 26 -19.86 -25.74 11.23
CA PRO A 26 -21.02 -26.44 11.77
C PRO A 26 -20.92 -26.57 13.28
N PHE A 27 -19.74 -26.96 13.78
CA PHE A 27 -19.49 -27.21 15.19
C PHE A 27 -18.12 -26.66 15.62
N ALA A 28 -18.10 -25.77 16.62
CA ALA A 28 -16.87 -25.11 17.06
C ALA A 28 -16.82 -24.81 18.57
N PHE A 29 -15.64 -24.87 19.16
CA PHE A 29 -15.35 -24.28 20.46
C PHE A 29 -14.96 -22.80 20.28
N ILE A 30 -15.54 -21.93 21.11
CA ILE A 30 -15.23 -20.50 21.16
C ILE A 30 -14.62 -20.19 22.52
N SER A 31 -13.33 -19.85 22.54
CA SER A 31 -12.59 -19.53 23.75
C SER A 31 -13.11 -18.25 24.41
N HIS A 32 -13.38 -17.21 23.62
CA HIS A 32 -13.83 -15.92 24.13
C HIS A 32 -14.49 -15.02 23.07
N ALA A 33 -15.14 -13.93 23.50
CA ALA A 33 -15.96 -13.08 22.66
C ALA A 33 -15.23 -11.88 22.04
N HIS A 34 -13.96 -12.03 21.64
CA HIS A 34 -13.29 -11.04 20.77
C HIS A 34 -13.62 -11.29 19.31
N SER A 35 -13.47 -10.25 18.49
CA SER A 35 -13.95 -10.24 17.09
C SER A 35 -13.19 -11.19 16.16
N ASP A 36 -11.97 -11.53 16.53
CA ASP A 36 -11.03 -12.43 15.87
C ASP A 36 -11.17 -13.90 16.31
N HIS A 37 -12.01 -14.16 17.32
CA HIS A 37 -12.32 -15.51 17.82
C HIS A 37 -13.80 -15.90 17.64
N ILE A 38 -14.59 -15.08 16.94
CA ILE A 38 -16.02 -15.33 16.73
C ILE A 38 -16.38 -15.30 15.24
N ALA A 39 -17.17 -16.27 14.80
CA ALA A 39 -17.84 -16.26 13.50
C ALA A 39 -19.29 -16.80 13.66
N PRO A 40 -20.16 -16.66 12.65
CA PRO A 40 -21.54 -17.13 12.74
C PRO A 40 -21.64 -18.66 12.58
N HIS A 41 -21.03 -19.41 13.51
CA HIS A 41 -21.13 -20.88 13.58
C HIS A 41 -22.55 -21.33 13.91
N GLU A 42 -22.91 -22.52 13.47
CA GLU A 42 -24.24 -23.11 13.68
C GLU A 42 -24.40 -23.62 15.12
N GLU A 43 -23.39 -24.34 15.62
CA GLU A 43 -23.35 -24.96 16.94
C GLU A 43 -22.01 -24.69 17.62
N ILE A 44 -22.04 -24.27 18.89
CA ILE A 44 -20.84 -23.83 19.61
C ILE A 44 -20.74 -24.33 21.05
N ILE A 45 -19.53 -24.64 21.49
CA ILE A 45 -19.17 -24.88 22.90
C ILE A 45 -18.49 -23.64 23.47
N LEU A 46 -18.95 -23.17 24.63
CA LEU A 46 -18.44 -21.96 25.27
C LEU A 46 -18.79 -21.91 26.75
N SER A 47 -18.16 -20.98 27.48
CA SER A 47 -18.52 -20.69 28.86
C SER A 47 -19.82 -19.86 28.95
N GLU A 48 -20.47 -19.89 30.11
CA GLU A 48 -21.70 -19.12 30.38
C GLU A 48 -21.51 -17.61 30.16
N ARG A 49 -20.37 -17.10 30.62
CA ARG A 49 -20.03 -15.67 30.50
C ARG A 49 -19.71 -15.30 29.06
N THR A 50 -18.98 -16.15 28.33
CA THR A 50 -18.73 -15.94 26.90
C THR A 50 -20.03 -15.96 26.10
N SER A 51 -20.98 -16.83 26.42
CA SER A 51 -22.32 -16.86 25.79
C SER A 51 -23.04 -15.52 25.91
N ARG A 52 -23.11 -14.93 27.11
CA ARG A 52 -23.75 -13.62 27.29
C ARG A 52 -23.04 -12.49 26.58
N LEU A 53 -21.71 -12.49 26.56
CA LEU A 53 -20.93 -11.52 25.80
C LEU A 53 -21.15 -11.67 24.29
N LEU A 54 -21.21 -12.90 23.80
CA LEU A 54 -21.42 -13.24 22.40
C LEU A 54 -22.81 -12.81 21.91
N GLN A 55 -23.87 -13.08 22.68
CA GLN A 55 -25.24 -12.66 22.35
C GLN A 55 -25.34 -11.14 22.11
N HIS A 56 -24.57 -10.34 22.84
CA HIS A 56 -24.55 -8.89 22.64
C HIS A 56 -23.68 -8.47 21.46
N ARG A 57 -22.54 -9.13 21.23
CA ARG A 57 -21.56 -8.73 20.21
C ARG A 57 -21.88 -9.26 18.82
N MET A 58 -22.50 -10.43 18.75
CA MET A 58 -22.88 -11.11 17.51
C MET A 58 -24.28 -11.73 17.69
N PRO A 59 -25.34 -10.91 17.68
CA PRO A 59 -26.70 -11.41 17.79
C PRO A 59 -27.01 -12.33 16.60
N GLY A 60 -27.68 -13.44 16.86
CA GLY A 60 -28.03 -14.44 15.85
C GLY A 60 -28.56 -15.71 16.50
N HIS A 61 -29.22 -16.55 15.71
CA HIS A 61 -29.65 -17.88 16.15
C HIS A 61 -28.47 -18.85 15.97
N ARG A 62 -28.15 -19.60 17.02
CA ARG A 62 -27.14 -20.66 17.06
C ARG A 62 -27.46 -21.62 18.20
N THR A 63 -26.99 -22.86 18.11
CA THR A 63 -27.06 -23.82 19.23
C THR A 63 -25.86 -23.57 20.15
N GLU A 64 -26.09 -23.31 21.43
CA GLU A 64 -25.02 -23.03 22.41
C GLU A 64 -24.95 -24.15 23.46
N HIS A 65 -23.80 -24.84 23.51
CA HIS A 65 -23.42 -25.78 24.55
C HIS A 65 -22.63 -25.06 25.63
N VAL A 66 -23.36 -24.54 26.61
CA VAL A 66 -22.79 -23.78 27.72
C VAL A 66 -22.26 -24.74 28.79
N LEU A 67 -20.96 -24.68 29.08
CA LEU A 67 -20.33 -25.52 30.10
C LEU A 67 -19.75 -24.69 31.25
N PRO A 68 -19.93 -25.13 32.52
CA PRO A 68 -19.28 -24.52 33.66
C PRO A 68 -17.78 -24.85 33.71
N PHE A 69 -17.01 -23.97 34.35
CA PHE A 69 -15.57 -24.16 34.49
C PHE A 69 -15.24 -25.29 35.48
N GLY A 70 -14.28 -26.14 35.12
CA GLY A 70 -13.74 -27.19 35.98
C GLY A 70 -14.60 -28.46 36.07
N GLU A 71 -15.76 -28.49 35.43
CA GLU A 71 -16.63 -29.67 35.36
C GLU A 71 -16.44 -30.40 34.04
N LYS A 72 -16.45 -31.73 34.09
CA LYS A 72 -16.39 -32.57 32.89
C LYS A 72 -17.80 -32.65 32.29
N GLY A 73 -17.92 -32.33 31.00
CA GLY A 73 -19.15 -32.46 30.22
C GLY A 73 -18.94 -33.31 28.97
N THR A 74 -20.05 -33.80 28.40
CA THR A 74 -20.06 -34.51 27.13
C THR A 74 -20.94 -33.74 26.14
N VAL A 75 -20.38 -33.34 25.00
CA VAL A 75 -21.09 -32.62 23.92
C VAL A 75 -20.83 -33.35 22.60
N ASP A 76 -21.88 -33.81 21.91
CA ASP A 76 -21.78 -34.57 20.66
C ASP A 76 -20.79 -35.75 20.71
N GLY A 77 -20.73 -36.44 21.85
CA GLY A 77 -19.83 -37.57 22.09
C GLY A 77 -18.40 -37.19 22.47
N LEU A 78 -18.08 -35.89 22.57
CA LEU A 78 -16.80 -35.38 23.04
C LEU A 78 -16.80 -35.16 24.54
N ASP A 79 -15.91 -35.85 25.23
CA ASP A 79 -15.63 -35.61 26.64
C ASP A 79 -14.66 -34.44 26.79
N LEU A 80 -15.12 -33.33 27.39
CA LEU A 80 -14.30 -32.13 27.55
C LEU A 80 -14.62 -31.37 28.83
N MET A 81 -13.77 -30.41 29.16
CA MET A 81 -13.89 -29.55 30.34
C MET A 81 -13.34 -28.18 29.99
N LEU A 82 -14.05 -27.13 30.39
CA LEU A 82 -13.56 -25.77 30.22
C LEU A 82 -12.75 -25.35 31.44
N LEU A 83 -11.57 -24.77 31.21
CA LEU A 83 -10.73 -24.17 32.24
C LEU A 83 -10.66 -22.65 31.99
N PRO A 84 -10.69 -21.79 33.02
CA PRO A 84 -10.53 -20.36 32.79
C PRO A 84 -9.16 -20.03 32.16
N ALA A 85 -9.14 -19.13 31.17
CA ALA A 85 -7.91 -18.68 30.48
C ALA A 85 -7.32 -17.39 31.07
N GLY A 86 -8.14 -16.63 31.80
CA GLY A 86 -7.74 -15.39 32.48
C GLY A 86 -7.45 -14.18 31.58
N HIS A 87 -7.72 -14.29 30.28
CA HIS A 87 -7.55 -13.22 29.30
C HIS A 87 -8.62 -12.13 29.45
N ILE A 88 -9.89 -12.49 29.27
CA ILE A 88 -11.06 -11.66 29.55
C ILE A 88 -12.10 -12.43 30.34
N PHE A 89 -13.12 -11.74 30.84
CA PHE A 89 -14.22 -12.36 31.58
C PHE A 89 -14.89 -13.48 30.78
N GLY A 90 -14.93 -14.68 31.35
CA GLY A 90 -15.47 -15.86 30.70
C GLY A 90 -14.53 -16.53 29.69
N SER A 91 -13.33 -15.99 29.43
CA SER A 91 -12.37 -16.63 28.53
C SER A 91 -12.02 -18.04 29.01
N ALA A 92 -12.10 -18.99 28.08
CA ALA A 92 -12.04 -20.42 28.35
C ALA A 92 -10.95 -21.10 27.52
N GLN A 93 -10.33 -22.09 28.14
CA GLN A 93 -9.46 -23.07 27.52
C GLN A 93 -10.23 -24.38 27.41
N CYS A 94 -10.07 -25.12 26.32
CA CYS A 94 -10.72 -26.40 26.11
C CYS A 94 -9.77 -27.53 26.50
N PHE A 95 -10.14 -28.30 27.52
CA PHE A 95 -9.43 -29.52 27.91
C PHE A 95 -10.22 -30.74 27.41
N LEU A 96 -9.67 -31.43 26.42
CA LEU A 96 -10.30 -32.56 25.74
C LEU A 96 -9.74 -33.89 26.27
N PHE A 97 -10.64 -34.86 26.50
CA PHE A 97 -10.31 -36.25 26.83
C PHE A 97 -10.52 -37.11 25.58
N ALA A 98 -9.45 -37.60 24.96
CA ALA A 98 -9.50 -38.41 23.75
C ALA A 98 -8.87 -39.79 24.00
N GLY A 99 -9.66 -40.70 24.58
CA GLY A 99 -9.17 -42.02 25.00
C GLY A 99 -8.13 -41.92 26.12
N ASP A 100 -6.94 -42.46 25.89
CA ASP A 100 -5.80 -42.41 26.82
C ASP A 100 -4.96 -41.13 26.68
N GLU A 101 -5.32 -40.21 25.76
CA GLU A 101 -4.61 -38.95 25.52
C GLU A 101 -5.45 -37.73 25.91
N THR A 102 -4.75 -36.65 26.28
CA THR A 102 -5.37 -35.38 26.68
C THR A 102 -4.80 -34.20 25.88
N LEU A 103 -5.68 -33.25 25.53
CA LEU A 103 -5.31 -32.03 24.82
C LEU A 103 -5.83 -30.80 25.57
N LEU A 104 -4.99 -29.78 25.71
CA LEU A 104 -5.38 -28.47 26.24
C LEU A 104 -5.17 -27.40 25.16
N TYR A 105 -6.23 -26.71 24.79
CA TYR A 105 -6.22 -25.57 23.88
C TYR A 105 -6.55 -24.29 24.65
N THR A 106 -5.75 -23.23 24.51
CA THR A 106 -5.89 -22.05 25.39
C THR A 106 -6.54 -20.81 24.77
N GLY A 107 -6.66 -20.70 23.45
CA GLY A 107 -6.90 -19.41 22.80
C GLY A 107 -5.97 -18.32 23.39
N ASP A 108 -6.44 -17.06 23.40
CA ASP A 108 -5.80 -16.01 24.19
C ASP A 108 -5.93 -16.28 25.69
N PHE A 109 -4.81 -16.20 26.41
CA PHE A 109 -4.76 -16.45 27.84
C PHE A 109 -3.80 -15.50 28.56
N LYS A 110 -3.97 -15.39 29.88
CA LYS A 110 -3.10 -14.58 30.75
C LYS A 110 -2.88 -15.27 32.08
N LEU A 111 -1.61 -15.49 32.40
CA LEU A 111 -1.21 -16.16 33.64
C LEU A 111 -1.16 -15.21 34.84
N ARG A 112 -0.80 -13.94 34.62
CA ARG A 112 -0.78 -12.93 35.69
C ARG A 112 -2.18 -12.64 36.22
N PRO A 113 -2.37 -12.56 37.54
CA PRO A 113 -3.69 -12.34 38.12
C PRO A 113 -4.23 -10.95 37.75
N GLY A 114 -5.41 -10.91 37.15
CA GLY A 114 -6.23 -9.71 36.99
C GLY A 114 -7.41 -9.69 37.97
N LYS A 115 -8.11 -8.54 38.04
CA LYS A 115 -9.34 -8.38 38.85
C LYS A 115 -10.62 -8.44 38.00
N SER A 116 -10.50 -8.29 36.68
CA SER A 116 -11.63 -8.21 35.74
C SER A 116 -11.99 -9.55 35.09
N ALA A 117 -11.19 -10.59 35.31
CA ALA A 117 -11.39 -11.93 34.73
C ALA A 117 -11.03 -13.01 35.76
N GLU A 118 -11.52 -14.22 35.53
CA GLU A 118 -11.16 -15.40 36.31
C GLU A 118 -9.66 -15.69 36.25
N ARG A 119 -9.10 -16.31 37.29
CA ARG A 119 -7.68 -16.71 37.25
C ARG A 119 -7.49 -17.88 36.31
N ALA A 120 -6.49 -17.79 35.43
CA ALA A 120 -6.10 -18.90 34.57
C ALA A 120 -5.86 -20.17 35.40
N GLN A 121 -6.47 -21.27 34.97
CA GLN A 121 -6.23 -22.59 35.53
C GLN A 121 -5.59 -23.48 34.48
N TRP A 122 -4.89 -24.53 34.89
CA TRP A 122 -4.24 -25.45 33.98
C TRP A 122 -4.31 -26.86 34.55
N ARG A 123 -4.10 -27.84 33.68
CA ARG A 123 -3.96 -29.24 34.03
C ARG A 123 -2.86 -29.86 33.19
N HIS A 124 -2.37 -31.01 33.65
CA HIS A 124 -1.51 -31.84 32.83
C HIS A 124 -2.24 -32.29 31.57
N ALA A 125 -1.64 -32.08 30.40
CA ALA A 125 -2.16 -32.51 29.10
C ALA A 125 -1.03 -33.11 28.25
N ASP A 126 -1.28 -34.16 27.47
CA ASP A 126 -0.26 -34.72 26.57
C ASP A 126 0.11 -33.75 25.44
N THR A 127 -0.90 -33.07 24.87
CA THR A 127 -0.73 -32.05 23.83
C THR A 127 -1.20 -30.69 24.34
N LEU A 128 -0.34 -29.68 24.27
CA LEU A 128 -0.71 -28.28 24.54
C LEU A 128 -0.78 -27.51 23.23
N ILE A 129 -1.90 -26.86 22.95
CA ILE A 129 -2.06 -25.92 21.84
C ILE A 129 -2.26 -24.52 22.43
N MET A 130 -1.30 -23.62 22.23
CA MET A 130 -1.29 -22.33 22.93
C MET A 130 -0.99 -21.13 22.02
N GLU A 131 -1.64 -20.01 22.35
CA GLU A 131 -1.44 -18.72 21.72
C GLU A 131 -0.12 -18.06 22.17
N THR A 132 0.51 -17.30 21.27
CA THR A 132 1.87 -16.77 21.46
C THR A 132 2.04 -15.31 21.02
N THR A 133 1.06 -14.44 21.29
CA THR A 133 1.01 -13.02 20.85
C THR A 133 2.30 -12.30 21.19
N PHE A 134 2.87 -12.58 22.36
CA PHE A 134 4.10 -11.99 22.88
C PHE A 134 5.26 -12.99 23.00
N GLY A 135 5.35 -13.95 22.06
CA GLY A 135 6.33 -15.04 22.05
C GLY A 135 7.81 -14.69 21.84
N LEU A 136 8.22 -13.41 21.88
CA LEU A 136 9.64 -13.01 21.80
C LEU A 136 10.19 -12.55 23.16
N PRO A 137 11.46 -12.84 23.49
CA PRO A 137 12.10 -12.45 24.76
C PRO A 137 12.05 -10.95 25.10
N ARG A 138 11.85 -10.08 24.10
CA ARG A 138 11.73 -8.62 24.31
C ARG A 138 10.38 -8.19 24.88
N TYR A 139 9.34 -9.02 24.77
CA TYR A 139 8.02 -8.73 25.33
C TYR A 139 7.92 -9.32 26.73
N ARG A 140 8.74 -8.76 27.63
CA ARG A 140 8.62 -8.97 29.07
C ARG A 140 7.93 -7.77 29.68
N PHE A 141 6.81 -8.00 30.34
CA PHE A 141 6.03 -6.91 30.92
C PHE A 141 6.57 -6.52 32.29
N PRO A 142 6.61 -5.20 32.59
CA PRO A 142 6.90 -4.74 33.94
C PRO A 142 5.82 -5.23 34.93
N PRO A 143 6.11 -5.21 36.25
CA PRO A 143 5.13 -5.55 37.27
C PRO A 143 3.82 -4.76 37.10
N THR A 144 2.68 -5.46 37.12
CA THR A 144 1.36 -4.87 36.89
C THR A 144 1.07 -3.68 37.80
N GLU A 145 1.42 -3.78 39.08
CA GLU A 145 1.22 -2.71 40.07
C GLU A 145 1.97 -1.43 39.70
N GLN A 146 3.22 -1.56 39.21
CA GLN A 146 4.01 -0.42 38.75
C GLN A 146 3.34 0.29 37.57
N VAL A 147 2.78 -0.46 36.62
CA VAL A 147 2.07 0.13 35.46
C VAL A 147 0.78 0.82 35.90
N ILE A 148 0.04 0.22 36.84
CA ILE A 148 -1.17 0.81 37.41
C ILE A 148 -0.85 2.12 38.12
N ASP A 149 0.22 2.17 38.92
CA ASP A 149 0.67 3.40 39.60
C ASP A 149 1.00 4.50 38.59
N GLN A 150 1.65 4.16 37.47
CA GLN A 150 1.92 5.11 36.39
C GLN A 150 0.65 5.63 35.71
N ILE A 151 -0.33 4.76 35.47
CA ILE A 151 -1.63 5.16 34.91
C ILE A 151 -2.38 6.09 35.88
N VAL A 152 -2.39 5.77 37.17
CA VAL A 152 -3.02 6.60 38.21
C VAL A 152 -2.32 7.96 38.33
N ALA A 153 -0.99 7.98 38.34
CA ALA A 153 -0.20 9.21 38.35
C ALA A 153 -0.52 10.08 37.14
N PHE A 154 -0.52 9.50 35.93
CA PHE A 154 -0.90 10.20 34.70
C PHE A 154 -2.29 10.82 34.80
N CYS A 155 -3.27 10.10 35.35
CA CYS A 155 -4.63 10.61 35.53
C CYS A 155 -4.67 11.79 36.52
N ARG A 156 -3.98 11.68 37.67
CA ARG A 156 -3.94 12.73 38.69
C ARG A 156 -3.27 13.99 38.18
N GLU A 157 -2.08 13.87 37.59
CA GLU A 157 -1.33 14.99 37.00
C GLU A 157 -2.14 15.71 35.92
N THR A 158 -2.85 14.96 35.08
CA THR A 158 -3.68 15.53 34.03
C THR A 158 -4.87 16.31 34.61
N ILE A 159 -5.52 15.79 35.64
CA ILE A 159 -6.63 16.48 36.33
C ILE A 159 -6.13 17.73 37.07
N GLU A 160 -4.99 17.64 37.75
CA GLU A 160 -4.34 18.78 38.43
C GLU A 160 -3.97 19.90 37.46
N ALA A 161 -3.58 19.54 36.23
CA ALA A 161 -3.35 20.49 35.13
C ALA A 161 -4.65 21.04 34.49
N ALA A 162 -5.82 20.78 35.09
CA ALA A 162 -7.14 21.13 34.56
C ALA A 162 -7.43 20.56 33.16
N GLN A 163 -6.87 19.40 32.85
CA GLN A 163 -7.08 18.66 31.60
C GLN A 163 -7.89 17.38 31.86
N VAL A 164 -8.48 16.83 30.80
CA VAL A 164 -9.20 15.54 30.87
C VAL A 164 -8.26 14.39 30.51
N PRO A 165 -7.97 13.45 31.42
CA PRO A 165 -7.26 12.23 31.08
C PRO A 165 -8.16 11.27 30.31
N VAL A 166 -7.65 10.78 29.17
CA VAL A 166 -8.32 9.81 28.31
C VAL A 166 -7.48 8.54 28.25
N LEU A 167 -8.04 7.42 28.69
CA LEU A 167 -7.40 6.10 28.64
C LEU A 167 -8.01 5.28 27.51
N LEU A 168 -7.20 4.98 26.50
CA LEU A 168 -7.59 4.13 25.37
C LEU A 168 -7.35 2.66 25.73
N GLY A 169 -8.43 1.88 25.78
CA GLY A 169 -8.39 0.44 26.03
C GLY A 169 -9.53 -0.27 25.33
N TYR A 170 -9.27 -1.47 24.79
CA TYR A 170 -10.30 -2.27 24.12
C TYR A 170 -11.56 -2.41 24.98
N SER A 171 -12.73 -2.30 24.35
CA SER A 171 -14.00 -2.14 25.07
C SER A 171 -14.42 -3.37 25.89
N LEU A 172 -13.83 -4.54 25.61
CA LEU A 172 -14.05 -5.80 26.31
C LEU A 172 -12.70 -6.33 26.81
N GLY A 173 -12.57 -6.57 28.10
CA GLY A 173 -11.32 -7.00 28.74
C GLY A 173 -10.55 -5.81 29.28
N LYS A 174 -9.76 -5.16 28.41
CA LYS A 174 -8.82 -4.09 28.77
C LYS A 174 -9.47 -2.95 29.52
N ALA A 175 -10.61 -2.45 29.03
CA ALA A 175 -11.31 -1.38 29.71
C ALA A 175 -11.74 -1.78 31.13
N GLN A 176 -12.31 -2.98 31.31
CA GLN A 176 -12.71 -3.47 32.63
C GLN A 176 -11.51 -3.67 33.56
N GLU A 177 -10.35 -4.10 33.03
CA GLU A 177 -9.12 -4.16 33.80
C GLU A 177 -8.67 -2.78 34.28
N ILE A 178 -8.73 -1.76 33.40
CA ILE A 178 -8.46 -0.37 33.78
C ILE A 178 -9.42 0.08 34.89
N LEU A 179 -10.73 -0.20 34.77
CA LEU A 179 -11.71 0.15 35.81
C LEU A 179 -11.35 -0.47 37.17
N CYS A 180 -11.02 -1.77 37.21
CA CYS A 180 -10.62 -2.44 38.44
C CYS A 180 -9.29 -1.90 39.00
N SER A 181 -8.42 -1.38 38.14
CA SER A 181 -7.13 -0.80 38.52
C SER A 181 -7.26 0.60 39.11
N LEU A 182 -8.30 1.35 38.74
CA LEU A 182 -8.59 2.68 39.29
C LEU A 182 -9.37 2.62 40.63
N ASP A 183 -9.77 1.43 41.07
CA ASP A 183 -10.48 1.24 42.33
C ASP A 183 -9.61 1.67 43.54
N GLY A 184 -10.20 2.44 44.44
CA GLY A 184 -9.47 3.04 45.58
C GLY A 184 -8.56 4.24 45.23
N ALA A 185 -8.41 4.62 43.95
CA ALA A 185 -7.52 5.72 43.54
C ALA A 185 -8.10 7.13 43.78
N GLY A 186 -9.37 7.24 44.18
CA GLY A 186 -10.10 8.50 44.33
C GLY A 186 -10.47 9.18 43.01
N LEU A 187 -10.35 8.47 41.89
CA LEU A 187 -10.69 8.93 40.55
C LEU A 187 -12.10 8.47 40.17
N THR A 188 -12.82 9.27 39.38
CA THR A 188 -14.16 8.89 38.87
C THR A 188 -14.06 8.53 37.38
N PRO A 189 -14.14 7.25 37.00
CA PRO A 189 -14.16 6.85 35.61
C PRO A 189 -15.45 7.26 34.90
N MET A 190 -15.31 7.70 33.66
CA MET A 190 -16.39 8.00 32.72
C MET A 190 -16.24 7.10 31.50
N LEU A 191 -17.27 6.32 31.17
CA LEU A 191 -17.15 5.25 30.19
C LEU A 191 -17.79 5.61 28.85
N HIS A 192 -17.05 5.40 27.77
CA HIS A 192 -17.59 5.39 26.42
C HIS A 192 -18.75 4.38 26.29
N GLY A 193 -19.71 4.64 25.40
CA GLY A 193 -20.94 3.85 25.28
C GLY A 193 -20.70 2.35 25.07
N SER A 194 -19.69 1.95 24.29
CA SER A 194 -19.35 0.54 24.11
C SER A 194 -18.75 -0.08 25.37
N VAL A 195 -17.86 0.63 26.06
CA VAL A 195 -17.23 0.20 27.33
C VAL A 195 -18.31 0.05 28.41
N TYR A 196 -19.20 1.03 28.52
CA TYR A 196 -20.31 1.01 29.46
C TYR A 196 -21.19 -0.23 29.27
N ARG A 197 -21.56 -0.56 28.03
CA ARG A 197 -22.39 -1.74 27.73
C ARG A 197 -21.70 -3.04 28.14
N MET A 198 -20.42 -3.21 27.82
CA MET A 198 -19.67 -4.41 28.21
C MET A 198 -19.56 -4.53 29.73
N THR A 199 -19.28 -3.42 30.41
CA THR A 199 -19.17 -3.37 31.89
C THR A 199 -20.49 -3.77 32.55
N ARG A 200 -21.64 -3.32 32.02
CA ARG A 200 -22.96 -3.73 32.51
C ARG A 200 -23.22 -5.24 32.39
N ILE A 201 -22.65 -5.92 31.40
CA ILE A 201 -22.78 -7.38 31.28
C ILE A 201 -22.00 -8.08 32.40
N TYR A 202 -20.82 -7.58 32.76
CA TYR A 202 -20.02 -8.15 33.86
C TYR A 202 -20.77 -8.05 35.20
N GLU A 203 -21.44 -6.94 35.46
CA GLU A 203 -22.23 -6.73 36.68
C GLU A 203 -23.41 -7.71 36.83
N GLN A 204 -23.99 -8.19 35.72
CA GLN A 204 -25.06 -9.20 35.75
C GLN A 204 -24.59 -10.53 36.36
N PHE A 205 -23.28 -10.76 36.37
CA PHE A 205 -22.64 -11.94 36.94
C PHE A 205 -21.96 -11.65 38.29
N GLY A 206 -22.32 -10.56 38.95
CA GLY A 206 -21.83 -10.21 40.29
C GLY A 206 -20.43 -9.56 40.32
N GLN A 207 -19.83 -9.26 39.18
CA GLN A 207 -18.58 -8.49 39.14
C GLN A 207 -18.84 -7.07 39.63
N SER A 208 -18.02 -6.61 40.57
CA SER A 208 -18.09 -5.25 41.10
C SER A 208 -16.94 -4.39 40.56
N PHE A 209 -17.23 -3.13 40.27
CA PHE A 209 -16.27 -2.12 39.82
C PHE A 209 -16.35 -0.88 40.71
N CYS A 210 -15.34 0.00 40.62
CA CYS A 210 -15.41 1.32 41.24
C CYS A 210 -16.58 2.15 40.66
N ASN A 211 -16.99 3.20 41.39
CA ASN A 211 -18.08 4.07 40.94
C ASN A 211 -17.73 4.74 39.60
N TYR A 212 -18.48 4.39 38.55
CA TYR A 212 -18.30 4.94 37.20
C TYR A 212 -19.59 5.58 36.67
N VAL A 213 -19.44 6.49 35.72
CA VAL A 213 -20.57 7.13 35.01
C VAL A 213 -20.50 6.87 33.51
N ARG A 214 -21.65 6.94 32.83
CA ARG A 214 -21.67 6.91 31.36
C ARG A 214 -21.17 8.25 30.82
N TYR A 215 -20.48 8.22 29.68
CA TYR A 215 -20.00 9.43 29.01
C TYR A 215 -21.10 10.48 28.83
N ASN A 216 -20.80 11.69 29.31
CA ASN A 216 -21.59 12.91 29.15
C ASN A 216 -20.64 14.05 28.82
N ALA A 217 -20.79 14.64 27.63
CA ALA A 217 -19.90 15.69 27.13
C ALA A 217 -19.84 16.93 28.04
N ASN A 218 -20.92 17.22 28.77
CA ASN A 218 -21.01 18.42 29.61
C ASN A 218 -20.37 18.28 30.99
N GLU A 219 -19.91 17.07 31.36
CA GLU A 219 -19.46 16.78 32.72
C GLU A 219 -18.10 16.06 32.76
N VAL A 220 -17.27 16.24 31.75
CA VAL A 220 -15.97 15.55 31.61
C VAL A 220 -14.90 16.04 32.59
N ALA A 221 -15.04 17.26 33.13
CA ALA A 221 -14.06 17.86 34.03
C ALA A 221 -13.88 17.04 35.32
N GLY A 222 -12.62 16.83 35.72
CA GLY A 222 -12.26 16.07 36.92
C GLY A 222 -12.49 14.55 36.85
N LYS A 223 -12.82 14.01 35.67
CA LYS A 223 -13.11 12.58 35.46
C LYS A 223 -12.10 11.94 34.50
N VAL A 224 -11.99 10.62 34.58
CA VAL A 224 -11.11 9.82 33.70
C VAL A 224 -11.93 9.18 32.61
N LEU A 225 -11.76 9.61 31.35
CA LEU A 225 -12.52 9.06 30.23
C LEU A 225 -11.87 7.76 29.74
N ILE A 226 -12.60 6.65 29.78
CA ILE A 226 -12.17 5.35 29.25
C ILE A 226 -12.93 5.06 27.96
N CYS A 227 -12.20 4.91 26.86
CA CYS A 227 -12.79 4.70 25.54
C CYS A 227 -11.98 3.71 24.69
N PRO A 228 -12.60 3.08 23.66
CA PRO A 228 -11.88 2.19 22.77
C PRO A 228 -10.85 2.95 21.93
N PRO A 229 -9.76 2.31 21.47
CA PRO A 229 -8.76 2.93 20.58
C PRO A 229 -9.36 3.60 19.33
N SER A 230 -10.45 3.05 18.79
CA SER A 230 -11.18 3.62 17.65
C SER A 230 -11.77 5.01 17.94
N ALA A 231 -11.95 5.37 19.21
CA ALA A 231 -12.44 6.68 19.61
C ALA A 231 -11.36 7.78 19.59
N ASN A 232 -10.07 7.44 19.46
CA ASN A 232 -8.94 8.40 19.56
C ASN A 232 -9.09 9.60 18.59
N ARG A 233 -9.66 9.36 17.40
CA ARG A 233 -9.90 10.37 16.35
C ARG A 233 -11.38 10.67 16.12
N SER A 234 -12.22 10.39 17.11
CA SER A 234 -13.66 10.65 17.02
C SER A 234 -13.99 12.10 17.36
N GLN A 235 -15.05 12.63 16.75
CA GLN A 235 -15.60 13.94 17.11
C GLN A 235 -15.92 14.07 18.60
N MET A 236 -16.23 12.96 19.28
CA MET A 236 -16.46 12.93 20.72
C MET A 236 -15.24 13.42 21.49
N LEU A 237 -14.05 12.89 21.18
CA LEU A 237 -12.82 13.33 21.84
C LEU A 237 -12.40 14.71 21.37
N GLU A 238 -12.54 15.04 20.07
CA GLU A 238 -12.19 16.36 19.54
C GLU A 238 -12.93 17.50 20.24
N LYS A 239 -14.19 17.28 20.63
CA LYS A 239 -15.02 18.23 21.39
C LYS A 239 -14.59 18.43 22.84
N ILE A 240 -13.68 17.62 23.37
CA ILE A 240 -13.13 17.80 24.72
C ILE A 240 -11.89 18.69 24.59
N PRO A 241 -11.99 20.00 24.95
CA PRO A 241 -10.84 20.89 24.95
C PRO A 241 -9.87 20.47 26.05
N HIS A 242 -8.56 20.63 25.82
CA HIS A 242 -7.49 20.36 26.78
C HIS A 242 -7.57 18.94 27.39
N ARG A 243 -7.11 17.93 26.63
CA ARG A 243 -7.06 16.53 27.04
C ARG A 243 -5.66 15.97 26.91
N ARG A 244 -5.34 14.96 27.71
CA ARG A 244 -4.17 14.09 27.49
C ARG A 244 -4.64 12.66 27.27
N VAL A 245 -4.15 12.03 26.23
CA VAL A 245 -4.57 10.70 25.79
C VAL A 245 -3.45 9.70 26.07
N ALA A 246 -3.77 8.58 26.72
CA ALA A 246 -2.86 7.48 26.94
C ALA A 246 -3.36 6.19 26.27
N MET A 247 -2.47 5.45 25.61
CA MET A 247 -2.76 4.10 25.11
C MET A 247 -2.41 3.05 26.17
N ILE A 248 -3.36 2.15 26.47
CA ILE A 248 -3.15 1.03 27.38
C ILE A 248 -3.11 -0.27 26.58
N SER A 249 -1.92 -0.85 26.39
CA SER A 249 -1.73 -2.04 25.55
C SER A 249 -0.42 -2.75 25.89
N GLY A 250 -0.37 -4.08 25.82
CA GLY A 250 0.88 -4.84 25.94
C GLY A 250 1.96 -4.46 24.92
N TRP A 251 1.57 -3.91 23.77
CA TRP A 251 2.50 -3.39 22.77
C TRP A 251 3.23 -2.10 23.20
N ALA A 252 2.79 -1.45 24.27
CA ALA A 252 3.42 -0.24 24.80
C ALA A 252 4.77 -0.48 25.49
N VAL A 253 5.26 -1.72 25.54
CA VAL A 253 6.66 -2.04 25.89
C VAL A 253 7.63 -1.44 24.86
N ASP A 254 7.17 -1.24 23.61
CA ASP A 254 7.97 -0.63 22.57
C ASP A 254 8.11 0.89 22.80
N PRO A 255 9.35 1.44 22.84
CA PRO A 255 9.57 2.87 23.02
C PRO A 255 8.85 3.76 22.00
N ASN A 256 8.57 3.24 20.80
CA ASN A 256 7.89 3.98 19.75
C ASN A 256 6.35 3.96 19.85
N ALA A 257 5.77 3.36 20.89
CA ALA A 257 4.32 3.20 21.03
C ALA A 257 3.57 4.54 21.04
N ILE A 258 4.13 5.58 21.68
CA ILE A 258 3.53 6.92 21.73
C ILE A 258 3.33 7.48 20.31
N TYR A 259 4.36 7.42 19.48
CA TYR A 259 4.30 7.86 18.08
C TYR A 259 3.40 6.98 17.22
N ARG A 260 3.46 5.65 17.43
CA ARG A 260 2.66 4.66 16.70
C ARG A 260 1.16 4.89 16.90
N TYR A 261 0.74 5.16 18.13
CA TYR A 261 -0.66 5.33 18.49
C TYR A 261 -1.14 6.79 18.38
N GLY A 262 -0.21 7.76 18.26
CA GLY A 262 -0.55 9.18 18.22
C GLY A 262 -1.23 9.63 19.50
N VAL A 263 -0.59 9.32 20.63
CA VAL A 263 -1.07 9.58 22.00
C VAL A 263 0.00 10.33 22.79
N ASP A 264 -0.35 10.88 23.95
CA ASP A 264 0.59 11.61 24.82
C ASP A 264 1.37 10.69 25.76
N ALA A 265 0.82 9.51 26.07
CA ALA A 265 1.47 8.49 26.89
C ALA A 265 1.08 7.07 26.43
N ALA A 266 1.90 6.07 26.77
CA ALA A 266 1.59 4.67 26.49
C ALA A 266 2.03 3.80 27.68
N PHE A 267 1.17 2.88 28.12
CA PHE A 267 1.40 2.05 29.31
C PHE A 267 1.25 0.55 28.99
N PRO A 268 2.25 -0.28 29.32
CA PRO A 268 2.31 -1.70 28.96
C PRO A 268 1.46 -2.61 29.86
N LEU A 269 0.16 -2.32 29.97
CA LEU A 269 -0.79 -3.19 30.66
C LEU A 269 -1.47 -4.12 29.64
N SER A 270 -1.21 -5.43 29.76
CA SER A 270 -1.66 -6.44 28.79
C SER A 270 -2.69 -7.42 29.37
N ASP A 271 -3.61 -7.88 28.52
CA ASP A 271 -4.55 -8.98 28.82
C ASP A 271 -4.03 -10.34 28.32
N HIS A 272 -2.78 -10.42 27.85
CA HIS A 272 -2.16 -11.66 27.39
C HIS A 272 -0.97 -12.03 28.28
N ALA A 273 -0.60 -13.30 28.22
CA ALA A 273 0.68 -13.80 28.72
C ALA A 273 1.85 -13.11 27.97
N ASP A 274 2.87 -12.72 28.72
CA ASP A 274 4.12 -12.24 28.14
C ASP A 274 5.09 -13.42 27.89
N TYR A 275 6.29 -13.14 27.39
CA TYR A 275 7.25 -14.20 27.08
C TYR A 275 7.54 -15.14 28.28
N ASP A 276 7.76 -14.58 29.48
CA ASP A 276 8.10 -15.40 30.64
C ASP A 276 6.88 -16.20 31.14
N ASP A 277 5.67 -15.63 31.05
CA ASP A 277 4.41 -16.34 31.34
C ASP A 277 4.18 -17.49 30.35
N LEU A 278 4.44 -17.31 29.05
CA LEU A 278 4.28 -18.35 28.03
C LEU A 278 5.20 -19.55 28.32
N ILE A 279 6.47 -19.31 28.61
CA ILE A 279 7.44 -20.36 28.98
C ILE A 279 7.02 -21.03 30.29
N ARG A 280 6.59 -20.26 31.29
CA ARG A 280 6.11 -20.79 32.57
C ARG A 280 4.88 -21.67 32.37
N TYR A 281 3.96 -21.28 31.49
CA TYR A 281 2.73 -22.00 31.24
C TYR A 281 2.98 -23.40 30.68
N VAL A 282 3.94 -23.54 29.74
CA VAL A 282 4.39 -24.86 29.26
C VAL A 282 4.89 -25.73 30.43
N GLY A 283 5.68 -25.17 31.34
CA GLY A 283 6.17 -25.88 32.53
C GLY A 283 5.07 -26.26 33.53
N LEU A 284 3.97 -25.50 33.60
CA LEU A 284 2.81 -25.76 34.44
C LEU A 284 1.93 -26.88 33.87
N VAL A 285 1.73 -26.89 32.55
CA VAL A 285 0.95 -27.92 31.83
C VAL A 285 1.75 -29.22 31.69
N ARG A 286 3.08 -29.16 31.60
CA ARG A 286 3.98 -30.32 31.42
C ARG A 286 3.59 -31.22 30.22
N PRO A 287 3.41 -30.66 29.02
CA PRO A 287 3.01 -31.45 27.87
C PRO A 287 4.14 -32.30 27.31
N ARG A 288 3.77 -33.38 26.61
CA ARG A 288 4.72 -34.15 25.80
C ARG A 288 5.13 -33.36 24.56
N ARG A 289 4.17 -32.67 23.93
CA ARG A 289 4.39 -31.79 22.79
C ARG A 289 3.57 -30.50 22.86
N VAL A 290 4.11 -29.44 22.29
CA VAL A 290 3.50 -28.10 22.24
C VAL A 290 3.27 -27.68 20.80
N PHE A 291 2.09 -27.17 20.53
CA PHE A 291 1.73 -26.47 19.32
C PHE A 291 1.53 -24.99 19.62
N THR A 292 2.30 -24.14 18.96
CA THR A 292 2.20 -22.69 19.13
C THR A 292 1.41 -22.08 17.97
N LEU A 293 0.51 -21.14 18.25
CA LEU A 293 -0.30 -20.42 17.27
C LEU A 293 -0.27 -18.90 17.48
N HIS A 294 -0.58 -18.17 16.41
CA HIS A 294 -0.63 -16.70 16.34
C HIS A 294 0.67 -16.01 16.82
N GLY A 295 0.73 -14.68 16.75
CA GLY A 295 1.90 -13.91 17.21
C GLY A 295 3.25 -14.39 16.67
N PHE A 296 4.11 -14.84 17.59
CA PHE A 296 5.50 -15.28 17.32
C PHE A 296 5.64 -16.79 17.52
N ALA A 297 4.72 -17.56 16.92
CA ALA A 297 4.62 -19.00 17.09
C ALA A 297 5.91 -19.74 16.73
N ALA A 298 6.50 -19.46 15.56
CA ALA A 298 7.71 -20.14 15.10
C ALA A 298 8.90 -19.88 16.03
N GLU A 299 9.06 -18.65 16.50
CA GLU A 299 10.14 -18.25 17.38
C GLU A 299 9.98 -18.87 18.77
N LEU A 300 8.78 -18.85 19.35
CA LEU A 300 8.56 -19.49 20.65
C LEU A 300 8.72 -21.02 20.56
N ALA A 301 8.22 -21.66 19.48
CA ALA A 301 8.43 -23.08 19.26
C ALA A 301 9.93 -23.42 19.16
N SER A 302 10.71 -22.58 18.48
CA SER A 302 12.17 -22.73 18.42
C SER A 302 12.82 -22.61 19.80
N ASP A 303 12.43 -21.61 20.60
CA ASP A 303 12.92 -21.42 21.96
C ASP A 303 12.57 -22.59 22.89
N LEU A 304 11.36 -23.15 22.75
CA LEU A 304 10.92 -24.34 23.48
C LEU A 304 11.73 -25.58 23.10
N ARG A 305 12.01 -25.79 21.80
CA ARG A 305 12.88 -26.88 21.34
C ARG A 305 14.30 -26.76 21.88
N MET A 306 14.87 -25.55 21.92
CA MET A 306 16.17 -25.32 22.54
C MET A 306 16.19 -25.63 24.05
N ARG A 307 15.03 -25.60 24.70
CA ARG A 307 14.84 -25.95 26.12
C ARG A 307 14.46 -27.42 26.32
N GLY A 308 14.49 -28.24 25.27
CA GLY A 308 14.20 -29.68 25.32
C GLY A 308 12.71 -30.04 25.31
N VAL A 309 11.83 -29.09 24.95
CA VAL A 309 10.40 -29.35 24.78
C VAL A 309 10.12 -29.64 23.30
N GLU A 310 9.42 -30.73 23.00
CA GLU A 310 8.95 -30.99 21.64
C GLU A 310 7.91 -29.93 21.26
N ALA A 311 8.25 -29.01 20.37
CA ALA A 311 7.39 -27.87 20.05
C ALA A 311 7.39 -27.52 18.57
N TRP A 312 6.21 -27.21 18.03
CA TRP A 312 5.97 -26.95 16.62
C TRP A 312 5.02 -25.77 16.45
N ALA A 313 5.28 -24.91 15.46
CA ALA A 313 4.33 -23.86 15.11
C ALA A 313 3.27 -24.42 14.17
N LEU A 314 2.00 -24.23 14.54
CA LEU A 314 0.87 -24.53 13.67
C LEU A 314 0.75 -23.41 12.64
N SER A 315 1.25 -23.69 11.43
CA SER A 315 1.05 -22.91 10.23
C SER A 315 0.69 -23.85 9.08
N GLU A 316 0.10 -23.33 8.01
CA GLU A 316 -0.12 -24.11 6.78
C GLU A 316 1.20 -24.65 6.19
N GLU A 317 2.35 -24.04 6.52
CA GLU A 317 3.68 -24.41 6.00
C GLU A 317 4.30 -25.64 6.72
N ASN A 318 4.00 -25.89 8.00
CA ASN A 318 4.65 -26.95 8.79
C ASN A 318 3.85 -28.27 8.85
N GLN A 319 2.67 -28.34 8.22
CA GLN A 319 1.82 -29.54 8.25
C GLN A 319 2.48 -30.75 7.57
N MET A 320 3.37 -30.52 6.60
CA MET A 320 4.14 -31.60 5.96
C MET A 320 5.33 -32.10 6.81
N GLU A 321 5.83 -31.31 7.78
CA GLU A 321 6.89 -31.76 8.69
C GLU A 321 6.36 -32.61 9.85
N LEU A 322 5.07 -32.46 10.20
CA LEU A 322 4.37 -33.23 11.23
C LEU A 322 4.08 -34.68 10.81
N ASP A 323 4.08 -34.97 9.51
CA ASP A 323 3.75 -36.29 8.94
C ASP A 323 4.95 -37.25 8.90
N LEU A 324 6.17 -36.80 9.23
CA LEU A 324 7.40 -37.58 9.12
C LEU A 324 7.67 -38.51 10.33
N GLY A 325 6.74 -38.63 11.28
CA GLY A 325 6.90 -39.42 12.52
C GLY A 325 5.99 -40.67 12.65
N GLY A 326 5.01 -40.86 11.78
CA GLY A 326 4.04 -41.97 11.87
C GLY A 326 4.44 -43.15 10.99
N ARG A 327 4.80 -44.29 11.57
CA ARG A 327 5.05 -45.55 10.84
C ARG A 327 3.84 -45.95 10.00
N ASP A 328 4.10 -46.33 8.75
CA ASP A 328 3.19 -47.05 7.85
C ASP A 328 2.38 -48.12 8.60
N ILE A 329 1.07 -47.90 8.73
CA ILE A 329 0.11 -48.97 8.99
C ILE A 329 -1.00 -48.85 7.95
N ALA A 330 -0.88 -49.66 6.91
CA ALA A 330 -1.96 -49.94 5.97
C ALA A 330 -3.16 -50.53 6.74
N LEU A 331 -4.23 -49.76 6.89
CA LEU A 331 -5.50 -50.24 7.42
C LEU A 331 -6.56 -50.27 6.31
N ARG A 332 -6.91 -51.51 5.95
CA ARG A 332 -8.07 -51.86 5.11
C ARG A 332 -9.35 -51.35 5.80
N CYS A 333 -10.17 -50.60 5.07
CA CYS A 333 -11.53 -50.29 5.50
C CYS A 333 -12.44 -51.52 5.37
N PRO A 334 -13.24 -51.88 6.40
CA PRO A 334 -14.43 -52.68 6.22
C PRO A 334 -15.58 -51.82 5.67
N ASP A 335 -16.33 -52.39 4.73
CA ASP A 335 -17.55 -51.83 4.15
C ASP A 335 -18.60 -51.45 5.20
N GLY A 336 -19.34 -50.35 4.92
CA GLY A 336 -20.74 -50.25 5.36
C GLY A 336 -21.09 -49.17 6.39
N ALA A 337 -20.92 -47.89 6.03
CA ALA A 337 -21.83 -46.82 6.46
C ALA A 337 -21.74 -45.66 5.47
N ALA A 338 -22.85 -45.34 4.81
CA ALA A 338 -22.90 -44.31 3.78
C ALA A 338 -22.54 -42.93 4.37
N ARG A 339 -21.35 -42.43 4.04
CA ARG A 339 -20.97 -41.02 4.23
C ARG A 339 -21.91 -40.15 3.38
N ARG A 340 -22.72 -39.30 4.01
CA ARG A 340 -23.35 -38.18 3.31
C ARG A 340 -22.27 -37.14 3.00
N PRO A 341 -22.12 -36.67 1.76
CA PRO A 341 -21.18 -35.59 1.47
C PRO A 341 -21.74 -34.27 2.03
N TYR A 342 -21.07 -33.71 3.03
CA TYR A 342 -21.29 -32.35 3.51
C TYR A 342 -20.78 -31.38 2.43
N ARG A 343 -21.66 -30.54 1.86
CA ARG A 343 -21.27 -29.43 0.97
C ARG A 343 -21.31 -28.15 1.80
N SER A 344 -20.15 -27.53 2.03
CA SER A 344 -20.06 -26.19 2.61
C SER A 344 -20.92 -25.20 1.81
N PRO A 345 -21.59 -24.22 2.45
CA PRO A 345 -22.26 -23.16 1.72
C PRO A 345 -21.20 -22.39 0.89
N PRO A 346 -21.49 -22.03 -0.37
CA PRO A 346 -20.51 -21.36 -1.20
C PRO A 346 -20.14 -20.00 -0.60
N GLN A 347 -18.86 -19.78 -0.30
CA GLN A 347 -18.33 -18.48 0.11
C GLN A 347 -18.08 -17.60 -1.12
N SER A 348 -18.38 -16.31 -1.05
CA SER A 348 -18.12 -15.37 -2.15
C SER A 348 -16.61 -15.27 -2.43
N GLU A 349 -16.19 -15.61 -3.65
CA GLU A 349 -14.77 -15.61 -4.04
C GLU A 349 -14.17 -14.19 -4.03
N PHE A 350 -14.95 -13.18 -4.44
CA PHE A 350 -14.50 -11.79 -4.45
C PHE A 350 -14.40 -11.22 -3.03
N LEU A 351 -15.24 -11.69 -2.10
CA LEU A 351 -15.08 -11.36 -0.69
C LEU A 351 -13.77 -11.92 -0.13
N ALA A 352 -13.37 -13.13 -0.54
CA ALA A 352 -12.06 -13.68 -0.16
C ALA A 352 -10.90 -12.80 -0.68
N PHE A 353 -10.96 -12.37 -1.95
CA PHE A 353 -10.01 -11.40 -2.50
C PHE A 353 -9.93 -10.10 -1.67
N ALA A 354 -11.09 -9.52 -1.35
CA ALA A 354 -11.17 -8.27 -0.60
C ALA A 354 -10.62 -8.41 0.83
N ASN A 355 -10.87 -9.53 1.48
CA ASN A 355 -10.37 -9.82 2.82
C ASN A 355 -8.83 -9.98 2.84
N ILE A 356 -8.25 -10.63 1.83
CA ILE A 356 -6.79 -10.70 1.68
C ILE A 356 -6.19 -9.30 1.50
N GLY A 357 -6.85 -8.44 0.71
CA GLY A 357 -6.47 -7.03 0.61
C GLY A 357 -6.42 -6.32 1.98
N GLU A 358 -7.41 -6.54 2.85
CA GLU A 358 -7.43 -5.93 4.18
C GLU A 358 -6.35 -6.50 5.11
N ALA A 359 -6.11 -7.81 5.06
CA ALA A 359 -5.02 -8.44 5.82
C ALA A 359 -3.65 -7.85 5.43
N ILE A 360 -3.43 -7.66 4.12
CA ILE A 360 -2.23 -7.02 3.57
C ILE A 360 -2.14 -5.55 3.99
N ALA A 361 -3.26 -4.84 4.07
CA ALA A 361 -3.31 -3.46 4.53
C ALA A 361 -2.99 -3.33 6.03
N ALA A 362 -3.37 -4.31 6.84
CA ALA A 362 -3.22 -4.31 8.29
C ALA A 362 -1.75 -4.47 8.75
N THR A 363 -0.89 -5.06 7.94
CA THR A 363 0.53 -5.24 8.28
C THR A 363 1.43 -4.18 7.62
N PRO A 364 2.42 -3.61 8.35
CA PRO A 364 3.43 -2.75 7.74
C PRO A 364 4.61 -3.57 7.14
N ALA A 365 4.74 -4.85 7.50
CA ALA A 365 5.90 -5.66 7.14
C ALA A 365 5.85 -6.14 5.69
N LYS A 366 6.85 -5.76 4.88
CA LYS A 366 6.94 -6.13 3.46
C LYS A 366 6.83 -7.64 3.24
N LEU A 367 7.59 -8.44 4.00
CA LEU A 367 7.64 -9.90 3.84
C LEU A 367 6.30 -10.56 4.16
N GLU A 368 5.57 -10.02 5.13
CA GLU A 368 4.25 -10.53 5.49
C GLU A 368 3.20 -10.26 4.41
N LYS A 369 3.25 -9.07 3.77
CA LYS A 369 2.39 -8.78 2.60
C LYS A 369 2.62 -9.76 1.46
N ILE A 370 3.90 -10.07 1.20
CA ILE A 370 4.29 -11.00 0.15
C ILE A 370 3.79 -12.40 0.50
N ARG A 371 3.94 -12.83 1.76
CA ARG A 371 3.45 -14.14 2.24
C ARG A 371 1.93 -14.25 2.07
N LEU A 372 1.16 -13.30 2.61
CA LEU A 372 -0.32 -13.29 2.52
C LEU A 372 -0.82 -13.35 1.07
N LEU A 373 -0.21 -12.56 0.18
CA LEU A 373 -0.56 -12.60 -1.23
C LEU A 373 -0.15 -13.93 -1.87
N ALA A 374 1.06 -14.42 -1.62
CA ALA A 374 1.56 -15.67 -2.19
C ALA A 374 0.67 -16.88 -1.81
N ASP A 375 0.27 -16.96 -0.54
CA ASP A 375 -0.64 -18.00 -0.03
C ASP A 375 -1.98 -17.94 -0.76
N TYR A 376 -2.55 -16.74 -0.89
CA TYR A 376 -3.79 -16.56 -1.64
C TYR A 376 -3.66 -17.00 -3.11
N LEU A 377 -2.56 -16.61 -3.78
CA LEU A 377 -2.33 -16.97 -5.19
C LEU A 377 -2.20 -18.49 -5.40
N ARG A 378 -1.60 -19.23 -4.45
CA ARG A 378 -1.48 -20.70 -4.51
C ARG A 378 -2.83 -21.40 -4.53
N GLY A 379 -3.82 -20.85 -3.84
CA GLY A 379 -5.17 -21.43 -3.73
C GLY A 379 -6.10 -21.16 -4.92
N LEU A 380 -5.69 -20.34 -5.90
CA LEU A 380 -6.56 -19.94 -7.01
C LEU A 380 -6.53 -20.93 -8.18
N THR A 381 -7.69 -21.11 -8.81
CA THR A 381 -7.79 -21.86 -10.07
C THR A 381 -7.10 -21.11 -11.21
N SER A 382 -6.82 -21.81 -12.32
CA SER A 382 -6.26 -21.21 -13.54
C SER A 382 -7.14 -20.12 -14.16
N GLU A 383 -8.45 -20.12 -13.90
CA GLU A 383 -9.38 -19.07 -14.33
C GLU A 383 -9.35 -17.85 -13.41
N GLN A 384 -9.24 -18.07 -12.09
CA GLN A 384 -9.25 -17.00 -11.08
C GLN A 384 -7.91 -16.29 -10.98
N LEU A 385 -6.81 -17.04 -11.06
CA LEU A 385 -5.45 -16.57 -10.81
C LEU A 385 -5.08 -15.33 -11.62
N PRO A 386 -5.30 -15.28 -12.96
CA PRO A 386 -4.96 -14.09 -13.74
C PRO A 386 -5.75 -12.85 -13.32
N ILE A 387 -7.05 -13.02 -13.03
CA ILE A 387 -7.96 -11.92 -12.73
C ILE A 387 -7.64 -11.34 -11.35
N ALA A 388 -7.54 -12.19 -10.33
CA ALA A 388 -7.27 -11.73 -8.96
C ALA A 388 -5.87 -11.11 -8.83
N THR A 389 -4.86 -11.72 -9.47
CA THR A 389 -3.49 -11.18 -9.49
C THR A 389 -3.46 -9.78 -10.12
N LEU A 390 -4.17 -9.58 -11.22
CA LEU A 390 -4.31 -8.27 -11.85
C LEU A 390 -4.97 -7.25 -10.90
N TYR A 391 -6.01 -7.63 -10.18
CA TYR A 391 -6.70 -6.72 -9.27
C TYR A 391 -5.83 -6.23 -8.12
N PHE A 392 -4.87 -7.02 -7.63
CA PHE A 392 -3.89 -6.54 -6.64
C PHE A 392 -2.95 -5.43 -7.15
N THR A 393 -2.94 -5.16 -8.46
CA THR A 393 -2.30 -3.98 -9.06
C THR A 393 -3.24 -2.77 -9.19
N ALA A 394 -4.45 -2.86 -8.62
CA ALA A 394 -5.51 -1.86 -8.71
C ALA A 394 -6.04 -1.61 -10.14
N ARG A 395 -5.98 -2.60 -11.03
CA ARG A 395 -6.37 -2.45 -12.44
C ARG A 395 -7.48 -3.42 -12.82
N ALA A 396 -8.45 -2.95 -13.60
CA ALA A 396 -9.47 -3.82 -14.18
C ALA A 396 -9.00 -4.58 -15.44
N PHE A 397 -8.03 -4.00 -16.18
CA PHE A 397 -7.44 -4.55 -17.40
C PHE A 397 -5.91 -4.52 -17.31
N ALA A 398 -5.25 -5.46 -17.98
CA ALA A 398 -3.79 -5.57 -18.04
C ALA A 398 -3.16 -4.30 -18.63
N GLN A 399 -1.86 -4.08 -18.41
CA GLN A 399 -1.17 -2.90 -18.96
C GLN A 399 -1.18 -2.91 -20.49
N SER A 400 -1.04 -4.10 -21.08
CA SER A 400 -1.10 -4.32 -22.53
C SER A 400 -2.51 -4.18 -23.11
N ASP A 401 -3.54 -4.11 -22.26
CA ASP A 401 -4.93 -3.94 -22.67
C ASP A 401 -5.34 -2.46 -22.57
N LEU A 402 -5.56 -1.86 -23.74
CA LEU A 402 -5.82 -0.43 -23.87
C LEU A 402 -7.24 -0.02 -23.48
N ARG A 403 -8.10 -0.97 -23.09
CA ARG A 403 -9.47 -0.68 -22.68
C ARG A 403 -9.49 0.15 -21.40
N THR A 404 -10.32 1.18 -21.40
CA THR A 404 -10.58 2.01 -20.22
C THR A 404 -12.05 1.93 -19.84
N LEU A 405 -12.35 1.95 -18.55
CA LEU A 405 -13.73 1.94 -18.05
C LEU A 405 -14.41 3.31 -18.22
N GLN A 406 -13.66 4.41 -18.22
CA GLN A 406 -14.18 5.79 -18.20
C GLN A 406 -15.28 5.98 -17.14
N VAL A 407 -15.02 5.47 -15.94
CA VAL A 407 -15.89 5.61 -14.77
C VAL A 407 -15.23 6.61 -13.82
N GLY A 408 -15.71 7.86 -13.88
CA GLY A 408 -15.28 8.91 -12.96
C GLY A 408 -16.09 8.94 -11.67
N TRP A 409 -15.64 9.78 -10.73
CA TRP A 409 -16.23 9.90 -9.39
C TRP A 409 -17.74 10.21 -9.40
N ALA A 410 -18.18 11.09 -10.30
CA ALA A 410 -19.59 11.43 -10.45
C ALA A 410 -20.48 10.22 -10.79
N ILE A 411 -19.97 9.26 -11.56
CA ILE A 411 -20.70 8.03 -11.92
C ILE A 411 -20.75 7.09 -10.71
N ILE A 412 -19.64 6.95 -9.98
CA ILE A 412 -19.56 6.10 -8.77
C ILE A 412 -20.51 6.62 -7.69
N PHE A 413 -20.51 7.92 -7.42
CA PHE A 413 -21.41 8.54 -6.44
C PHE A 413 -22.87 8.40 -6.81
N ARG A 414 -23.23 8.68 -8.07
CA ARG A 414 -24.59 8.46 -8.54
C ARG A 414 -25.03 7.00 -8.35
N ALA A 415 -24.14 6.04 -8.60
CA ALA A 415 -24.44 4.63 -8.43
C ALA A 415 -24.59 4.24 -6.95
N LEU A 416 -23.71 4.71 -6.06
CA LEU A 416 -23.77 4.48 -4.61
C LEU A 416 -25.05 5.07 -4.00
N GLN A 417 -25.40 6.30 -4.37
CA GLN A 417 -26.66 6.93 -3.95
C GLN A 417 -27.87 6.16 -4.41
N ALA A 418 -27.90 5.79 -5.69
CA ALA A 418 -29.02 5.05 -6.24
C ALA A 418 -29.12 3.61 -5.68
N ALA A 419 -28.01 3.03 -5.20
CA ALA A 419 -27.99 1.69 -4.61
C ALA A 419 -28.43 1.67 -3.13
N THR A 420 -28.22 2.76 -2.40
CA THR A 420 -28.39 2.82 -0.94
C THR A 420 -29.46 3.81 -0.47
N HIS A 421 -29.96 4.64 -1.39
CA HIS A 421 -30.90 5.74 -1.12
C HIS A 421 -30.39 6.76 -0.09
N ILE A 422 -29.07 6.91 0.04
CA ILE A 422 -28.45 7.93 0.89
C ILE A 422 -28.62 9.33 0.30
N ASP A 423 -28.88 10.32 1.15
CA ASP A 423 -29.04 11.71 0.72
C ASP A 423 -27.71 12.40 0.39
N ASP A 424 -27.78 13.53 -0.32
CA ASP A 424 -26.60 14.29 -0.75
C ASP A 424 -25.77 14.82 0.42
N THR A 425 -26.39 15.19 1.54
CA THR A 425 -25.69 15.79 2.67
C THR A 425 -24.82 14.76 3.36
N GLU A 426 -25.38 13.59 3.61
CA GLU A 426 -24.70 12.46 4.22
C GLU A 426 -23.61 11.89 3.29
N LEU A 427 -23.87 11.83 1.98
CA LEU A 427 -22.85 11.45 1.00
C LEU A 427 -21.64 12.38 1.07
N HIS A 428 -21.85 13.71 1.05
CA HIS A 428 -20.76 14.69 1.11
C HIS A 428 -20.00 14.61 2.43
N ARG A 429 -20.70 14.35 3.54
CA ARG A 429 -20.09 14.14 4.86
C ARG A 429 -19.14 12.93 4.84
N ILE A 430 -19.61 11.78 4.36
CA ILE A 430 -18.82 10.54 4.30
C ILE A 430 -17.62 10.72 3.36
N ALA A 431 -17.84 11.29 2.17
CA ALA A 431 -16.81 11.54 1.18
C ALA A 431 -15.66 12.41 1.71
N SER A 432 -16.00 13.43 2.49
CA SER A 432 -15.04 14.38 3.05
C SER A 432 -14.26 13.80 4.24
N ALA A 433 -14.82 12.83 4.96
CA ALA A 433 -14.21 12.26 6.16
C ALA A 433 -13.02 11.34 5.87
N HIS A 434 -13.07 10.54 4.80
CA HIS A 434 -12.08 9.48 4.56
C HIS A 434 -10.92 9.88 3.65
N GLY A 435 -11.14 10.81 2.70
CA GLY A 435 -10.19 11.09 1.62
C GLY A 435 -9.82 9.83 0.81
N ASP A 436 -10.69 8.81 0.85
CA ASP A 436 -10.52 7.46 0.30
C ASP A 436 -11.85 6.99 -0.29
N ALA A 437 -11.83 6.73 -1.59
CA ALA A 437 -13.02 6.35 -2.33
C ALA A 437 -13.59 4.99 -1.91
N GLY A 438 -12.72 4.02 -1.63
CA GLY A 438 -13.11 2.69 -1.19
C GLY A 438 -13.72 2.71 0.21
N ARG A 439 -13.06 3.39 1.16
CA ARG A 439 -13.58 3.53 2.54
C ARG A 439 -14.91 4.28 2.57
N SER A 440 -15.07 5.31 1.73
CA SER A 440 -16.35 5.99 1.58
C SER A 440 -17.43 5.01 1.08
N ALA A 441 -17.12 4.20 0.06
CA ALA A 441 -18.04 3.19 -0.44
C ALA A 441 -18.39 2.12 0.62
N PHE A 442 -17.43 1.69 1.44
CA PHE A 442 -17.68 0.78 2.56
C PHE A 442 -18.76 1.35 3.50
N GLU A 443 -18.58 2.57 4.01
CA GLU A 443 -19.53 3.20 4.96
C GLU A 443 -20.89 3.47 4.33
N ILE A 444 -20.92 3.85 3.05
CA ILE A 444 -22.18 4.08 2.32
C ILE A 444 -22.97 2.77 2.17
N LEU A 445 -22.30 1.66 1.84
CA LEU A 445 -22.96 0.37 1.62
C LEU A 445 -23.31 -0.35 2.94
N ASP A 446 -22.61 -0.05 4.03
CA ASP A 446 -22.78 -0.72 5.32
C ASP A 446 -24.22 -0.65 5.85
N GLY A 447 -24.81 -1.82 6.09
CA GLY A 447 -26.21 -1.97 6.51
C GLY A 447 -27.28 -1.55 5.47
N ARG A 448 -26.90 -1.27 4.22
CA ARG A 448 -27.82 -0.74 3.17
C ARG A 448 -27.93 -1.58 1.91
N THR A 449 -27.28 -2.75 1.87
CA THR A 449 -27.30 -3.67 0.71
C THR A 449 -27.83 -5.05 1.09
N ALA A 450 -28.14 -5.87 0.09
CA ALA A 450 -28.55 -7.27 0.25
C ALA A 450 -27.50 -8.20 -0.40
N PRO A 451 -26.42 -8.57 0.31
CA PRO A 451 -25.27 -9.25 -0.29
C PRO A 451 -25.64 -10.60 -0.93
N GLN A 452 -25.15 -10.82 -2.15
CA GLN A 452 -25.23 -12.08 -2.90
C GLN A 452 -23.81 -12.56 -3.24
N LEU A 453 -23.69 -13.84 -3.62
CA LEU A 453 -22.40 -14.40 -4.03
C LEU A 453 -21.85 -13.66 -5.25
N PHE A 454 -20.57 -13.33 -5.19
CA PHE A 454 -19.88 -12.59 -6.23
C PHE A 454 -18.54 -13.25 -6.53
N SER A 455 -18.47 -13.94 -7.66
CA SER A 455 -17.25 -14.62 -8.07
C SER A 455 -16.20 -13.64 -8.62
N ILE A 456 -14.95 -14.10 -8.69
CA ILE A 456 -13.89 -13.35 -9.39
C ILE A 456 -14.26 -13.16 -10.87
N ARG A 457 -14.91 -14.16 -11.47
CA ARG A 457 -15.41 -14.09 -12.85
C ARG A 457 -16.51 -13.04 -13.03
N ASP A 458 -17.49 -12.98 -12.13
CA ASP A 458 -18.58 -11.98 -12.18
C ASP A 458 -18.03 -10.55 -12.14
N SER A 459 -16.96 -10.33 -11.36
CA SER A 459 -16.30 -9.03 -11.29
C SER A 459 -15.60 -8.65 -12.59
N ARG A 460 -15.02 -9.64 -13.30
CA ARG A 460 -14.47 -9.42 -14.63
C ARG A 460 -15.56 -9.07 -15.63
N GLU A 461 -16.68 -9.80 -15.61
CA GLU A 461 -17.83 -9.52 -16.47
C GLU A 461 -18.42 -8.13 -16.20
N LEU A 462 -18.49 -7.71 -14.94
CA LEU A 462 -18.89 -6.34 -14.58
C LEU A 462 -18.01 -5.30 -15.26
N PHE A 463 -16.68 -5.41 -15.15
CA PHE A 463 -15.76 -4.43 -15.76
C PHE A 463 -15.83 -4.46 -17.29
N GLU A 464 -15.98 -5.63 -17.91
CA GLU A 464 -16.18 -5.73 -19.36
C GLU A 464 -17.49 -5.07 -19.82
N ASN A 465 -18.57 -5.27 -19.07
CA ASN A 465 -19.86 -4.63 -19.36
C ASN A 465 -19.81 -3.11 -19.16
N LEU A 466 -19.10 -2.63 -18.14
CA LEU A 466 -18.87 -1.19 -17.93
C LEU A 466 -18.06 -0.56 -19.07
N HIS A 467 -17.08 -1.28 -19.61
CA HIS A 467 -16.34 -0.82 -20.79
C HIS A 467 -17.24 -0.75 -22.04
N ARG A 468 -18.09 -1.76 -22.26
CA ARG A 468 -19.01 -1.81 -23.42
C ARG A 468 -20.14 -0.77 -23.34
N ALA A 469 -20.59 -0.44 -22.14
CA ALA A 469 -21.68 0.51 -21.91
C ALA A 469 -21.31 1.92 -22.41
N ARG A 470 -22.21 2.55 -23.17
CA ARG A 470 -22.04 3.91 -23.69
C ARG A 470 -22.74 4.93 -22.79
N GLY A 471 -22.03 5.98 -22.42
CA GLY A 471 -22.54 7.10 -21.64
C GLY A 471 -22.60 6.86 -20.12
N PRO A 472 -22.63 7.95 -19.33
CA PRO A 472 -22.54 7.89 -17.86
C PRO A 472 -23.74 7.21 -17.19
N ASN A 473 -24.96 7.37 -17.75
CA ASN A 473 -26.18 6.81 -17.15
C ASN A 473 -26.21 5.27 -17.21
N ALA A 474 -25.83 4.68 -18.34
CA ALA A 474 -25.77 3.23 -18.49
C ALA A 474 -24.74 2.61 -17.53
N LYS A 475 -23.56 3.24 -17.39
CA LYS A 475 -22.52 2.82 -16.46
C LYS A 475 -22.96 2.96 -15.00
N ALA A 476 -23.59 4.08 -14.64
CA ALA A 476 -24.15 4.27 -13.30
C ALA A 476 -25.20 3.22 -12.96
N LYS A 477 -26.06 2.83 -13.93
CA LYS A 477 -27.07 1.80 -13.72
C LYS A 477 -26.47 0.40 -13.50
N LEU A 478 -25.46 0.04 -14.29
CA LEU A 478 -24.73 -1.23 -14.12
C LEU A 478 -24.06 -1.29 -12.73
N LEU A 479 -23.38 -0.21 -12.32
CA LEU A 479 -22.77 -0.12 -11.00
C LEU A 479 -23.82 -0.16 -9.89
N GLN A 480 -24.92 0.59 -10.02
CA GLN A 480 -26.02 0.59 -9.04
C GLN A 480 -26.51 -0.83 -8.80
N ASN A 481 -26.90 -1.52 -9.88
CA ASN A 481 -27.46 -2.87 -9.81
C ASN A 481 -26.50 -3.86 -9.15
N ARG A 482 -25.18 -3.70 -9.36
CA ARG A 482 -24.20 -4.55 -8.72
C ARG A 482 -23.99 -4.16 -7.26
N LEU A 483 -23.76 -2.87 -6.97
CA LEU A 483 -23.47 -2.38 -5.62
C LEU A 483 -24.60 -2.68 -4.63
N SER A 484 -25.87 -2.68 -5.07
CA SER A 484 -27.01 -3.01 -4.20
C SER A 484 -27.00 -4.45 -3.67
N ILE A 485 -26.24 -5.35 -4.30
CA ILE A 485 -26.14 -6.77 -3.95
C ILE A 485 -24.73 -7.21 -3.54
N LEU A 486 -23.81 -6.27 -3.32
CA LEU A 486 -22.50 -6.57 -2.77
C LEU A 486 -22.48 -6.36 -1.26
N SER A 487 -21.65 -7.13 -0.56
CA SER A 487 -21.26 -6.75 0.80
C SER A 487 -20.50 -5.42 0.79
N PRO A 488 -20.48 -4.67 1.91
CA PRO A 488 -19.74 -3.41 2.01
C PRO A 488 -18.26 -3.56 1.65
N ARG A 489 -17.66 -4.70 2.04
CA ARG A 489 -16.26 -5.03 1.76
C ARG A 489 -15.99 -5.28 0.28
N GLU A 490 -16.87 -6.00 -0.40
CA GLU A 490 -16.73 -6.23 -1.85
C GLU A 490 -16.92 -4.92 -2.62
N GLY A 491 -17.90 -4.10 -2.23
CA GLY A 491 -18.11 -2.77 -2.82
C GLY A 491 -16.93 -1.83 -2.63
N GLU A 492 -16.29 -1.84 -1.45
CA GLU A 492 -15.04 -1.12 -1.19
C GLU A 492 -13.96 -1.49 -2.23
N TYR A 493 -13.71 -2.77 -2.45
CA TYR A 493 -12.65 -3.23 -3.36
C TYR A 493 -13.00 -3.05 -4.84
N VAL A 494 -14.28 -3.18 -5.23
CA VAL A 494 -14.73 -2.80 -6.57
C VAL A 494 -14.44 -1.32 -6.83
N VAL A 495 -14.78 -0.43 -5.89
CA VAL A 495 -14.51 1.02 -6.03
C VAL A 495 -13.01 1.33 -6.04
N LYS A 496 -12.20 0.64 -5.22
CA LYS A 496 -10.74 0.78 -5.26
C LYS A 496 -10.15 0.39 -6.62
N ILE A 497 -10.63 -0.68 -7.26
CA ILE A 497 -10.20 -1.07 -8.61
C ILE A 497 -10.67 -0.05 -9.65
N LEU A 498 -11.92 0.44 -9.56
CA LEU A 498 -12.44 1.47 -10.47
C LEU A 498 -11.64 2.77 -10.42
N THR A 499 -11.18 3.15 -9.22
CA THR A 499 -10.42 4.38 -8.98
C THR A 499 -8.92 4.22 -9.17
N GLY A 500 -8.42 2.98 -9.29
CA GLY A 500 -7.02 2.70 -9.59
C GLY A 500 -6.07 2.74 -8.39
N ASP A 501 -6.60 2.69 -7.15
CA ASP A 501 -5.79 2.74 -5.93
C ASP A 501 -6.39 1.88 -4.82
N LEU A 502 -5.73 0.76 -4.50
CA LEU A 502 -6.14 -0.13 -3.40
C LEU A 502 -5.74 0.38 -2.01
N ARG A 503 -4.66 1.18 -1.92
CA ARG A 503 -4.07 1.69 -0.67
C ARG A 503 -3.67 0.65 0.37
N ILE A 504 -3.45 -0.59 -0.04
CA ILE A 504 -3.01 -1.70 0.84
C ILE A 504 -1.48 -1.79 0.97
N GLY A 505 -0.75 -0.88 0.34
CA GLY A 505 0.72 -0.86 0.35
C GLY A 505 1.36 -1.95 -0.51
N LEU A 506 0.61 -2.56 -1.42
CA LEU A 506 1.15 -3.33 -2.53
C LEU A 506 1.39 -2.44 -3.75
N ARG A 507 2.50 -2.70 -4.42
CA ARG A 507 2.81 -2.19 -5.75
C ARG A 507 3.09 -3.39 -6.64
N GLU A 508 3.04 -3.20 -7.96
CA GLU A 508 3.28 -4.26 -8.95
C GLU A 508 4.53 -5.11 -8.61
N GLY A 509 5.64 -4.49 -8.22
CA GLY A 509 6.86 -5.22 -7.84
C GLY A 509 6.72 -6.15 -6.62
N LEU A 510 5.83 -5.85 -5.67
CA LEU A 510 5.52 -6.75 -4.57
C LEU A 510 4.60 -7.90 -5.01
N VAL A 511 3.76 -7.67 -6.01
CA VAL A 511 2.95 -8.72 -6.64
C VAL A 511 3.87 -9.68 -7.41
N GLU A 512 4.89 -9.17 -8.11
CA GLU A 512 5.94 -10.00 -8.74
C GLU A 512 6.69 -10.85 -7.71
N GLU A 513 7.09 -10.27 -6.56
CA GLU A 513 7.70 -11.03 -5.44
C GLU A 513 6.75 -12.10 -4.88
N ALA A 514 5.46 -11.81 -4.78
CA ALA A 514 4.46 -12.78 -4.33
C ALA A 514 4.22 -13.91 -5.34
N ILE A 515 4.22 -13.62 -6.66
CA ILE A 515 4.15 -14.65 -7.71
C ILE A 515 5.38 -15.57 -7.64
N ALA A 516 6.57 -14.98 -7.52
CA ALA A 516 7.82 -15.72 -7.38
C ALA A 516 7.79 -16.66 -6.17
N LYS A 517 7.32 -16.16 -5.02
CA LYS A 517 7.16 -16.95 -3.79
C LYS A 517 6.06 -18.01 -3.92
N ALA A 518 4.90 -17.67 -4.49
CA ALA A 518 3.75 -18.57 -4.60
C ALA A 518 4.07 -19.81 -5.41
N PHE A 519 4.80 -19.63 -6.52
CA PHE A 519 5.05 -20.69 -7.48
C PHE A 519 6.51 -21.12 -7.53
N ASP A 520 7.33 -20.74 -6.56
CA ASP A 520 8.74 -21.14 -6.42
C ASP A 520 9.55 -20.96 -7.73
N VAL A 521 9.50 -19.76 -8.30
CA VAL A 521 10.22 -19.41 -9.53
C VAL A 521 11.14 -18.21 -9.30
N PRO A 522 12.25 -18.08 -10.04
CA PRO A 522 13.15 -16.94 -9.88
C PRO A 522 12.43 -15.60 -10.13
N LEU A 523 12.60 -14.66 -9.19
CA LEU A 523 11.97 -13.33 -9.27
C LEU A 523 12.34 -12.57 -10.55
N GLU A 524 13.57 -12.69 -11.01
CA GLU A 524 14.03 -12.01 -12.23
C GLU A 524 13.32 -12.55 -13.49
N GLU A 525 13.00 -13.84 -13.55
CA GLU A 525 12.20 -14.41 -14.64
C GLU A 525 10.75 -13.92 -14.60
N VAL A 526 10.17 -13.78 -13.40
CA VAL A 526 8.82 -13.20 -13.23
C VAL A 526 8.78 -11.75 -13.70
N ARG A 527 9.79 -10.96 -13.31
CA ARG A 527 9.95 -9.56 -13.73
C ARG A 527 10.11 -9.43 -15.24
N GLU A 528 10.96 -10.25 -15.84
CA GLU A 528 11.17 -10.29 -17.28
C GLU A 528 9.86 -10.66 -18.00
N ALA A 529 9.18 -11.73 -17.57
CA ALA A 529 7.95 -12.18 -18.18
C ALA A 529 6.81 -11.16 -18.06
N ASN A 530 6.60 -10.55 -16.87
CA ASN A 530 5.62 -9.48 -16.66
C ASN A 530 5.90 -8.27 -17.54
N MET A 531 7.17 -7.90 -17.67
CA MET A 531 7.57 -6.80 -18.52
C MET A 531 7.28 -7.07 -20.00
N LEU A 532 7.55 -8.29 -20.50
CA LEU A 532 7.32 -8.67 -21.90
C LEU A 532 5.83 -8.86 -22.21
N SER A 533 5.07 -9.45 -21.28
CA SER A 533 3.63 -9.69 -21.46
C SER A 533 2.78 -8.43 -21.29
N GLY A 534 3.21 -7.51 -20.43
CA GLY A 534 2.41 -6.38 -19.95
C GLY A 534 1.14 -6.83 -19.20
N ASP A 535 1.11 -8.07 -18.72
CA ASP A 535 -0.03 -8.69 -18.07
C ASP A 535 0.44 -9.59 -16.93
N ILE A 536 0.41 -9.01 -15.72
CA ILE A 536 0.82 -9.69 -14.50
C ILE A 536 -0.04 -10.92 -14.17
N GLY A 537 -1.30 -10.94 -14.63
CA GLY A 537 -2.18 -12.09 -14.47
C GLY A 537 -1.75 -13.26 -15.36
N GLN A 538 -1.42 -12.98 -16.62
CA GLN A 538 -0.83 -13.98 -17.51
C GLN A 538 0.54 -14.43 -17.02
N THR A 539 1.36 -13.53 -16.48
CA THR A 539 2.64 -13.90 -15.88
C THR A 539 2.47 -14.83 -14.69
N ALA A 540 1.49 -14.59 -13.82
CA ALA A 540 1.18 -15.51 -12.73
C ALA A 540 0.76 -16.90 -13.24
N LEU A 541 0.01 -16.97 -14.35
CA LEU A 541 -0.38 -18.23 -14.98
C LEU A 541 0.81 -18.96 -15.63
N LEU A 542 1.75 -18.23 -16.25
CA LEU A 542 2.99 -18.81 -16.76
C LEU A 542 3.87 -19.30 -15.60
N ALA A 543 3.98 -18.52 -14.52
CA ALA A 543 4.72 -18.90 -13.32
C ALA A 543 4.19 -20.19 -12.69
N SER A 544 2.86 -20.30 -12.53
CA SER A 544 2.23 -21.50 -11.93
C SER A 544 2.45 -22.78 -12.77
N ARG A 545 2.72 -22.63 -14.06
CA ARG A 545 3.06 -23.72 -15.00
C ARG A 545 4.56 -23.90 -15.20
N LYS A 546 5.41 -23.05 -14.60
CA LYS A 546 6.87 -23.00 -14.84
C LYS A 546 7.24 -22.72 -16.31
N GLU A 547 6.41 -21.93 -17.00
CA GLU A 547 6.54 -21.60 -18.42
C GLU A 547 6.91 -20.13 -18.69
N LEU A 548 7.56 -19.45 -17.73
CA LEU A 548 7.93 -18.02 -17.85
C LEU A 548 8.75 -17.69 -19.10
N HIS A 549 9.59 -18.63 -19.56
CA HIS A 549 10.39 -18.51 -20.78
C HIS A 549 9.56 -18.32 -22.07
N ARG A 550 8.25 -18.62 -22.05
CA ARG A 550 7.34 -18.39 -23.18
C ARG A 550 6.89 -16.93 -23.32
N ALA A 551 7.19 -16.09 -22.34
CA ALA A 551 6.90 -14.67 -22.45
C ALA A 551 7.83 -14.03 -23.49
N GLU A 552 7.25 -13.51 -24.56
CA GLU A 552 7.99 -12.88 -25.66
C GLU A 552 7.50 -11.47 -25.91
N LEU A 553 8.41 -10.61 -26.39
CA LEU A 553 8.04 -9.30 -26.91
C LEU A 553 7.06 -9.49 -28.07
N SER A 554 6.03 -8.65 -28.15
CA SER A 554 5.06 -8.70 -29.24
C SER A 554 4.72 -7.30 -29.72
N LEU A 555 4.41 -7.17 -31.02
CA LEU A 555 3.93 -5.91 -31.57
C LEU A 555 2.65 -5.44 -30.84
N PHE A 556 2.53 -4.13 -30.65
CA PHE A 556 1.44 -3.44 -29.96
C PHE A 556 1.26 -3.80 -28.48
N ARG A 557 2.23 -4.47 -27.86
CA ARG A 557 2.37 -4.59 -26.40
C ARG A 557 3.56 -3.76 -25.95
N PRO A 558 3.35 -2.50 -25.52
CA PRO A 558 4.45 -1.63 -25.17
C PRO A 558 5.17 -2.14 -23.92
N ILE A 559 6.49 -2.06 -23.92
CA ILE A 559 7.32 -2.43 -22.77
C ILE A 559 7.90 -1.19 -22.09
N LYS A 560 8.14 -1.27 -20.77
CA LYS A 560 8.74 -0.18 -20.00
C LYS A 560 10.06 0.24 -20.62
N CYS A 561 10.24 1.54 -20.91
CA CYS A 561 11.48 2.00 -21.53
C CYS A 561 12.69 1.83 -20.59
N MET A 562 13.86 1.47 -21.13
CA MET A 562 15.12 1.43 -20.38
C MET A 562 15.49 2.82 -19.85
N LEU A 563 15.91 2.92 -18.59
CA LEU A 563 16.17 4.20 -17.93
C LEU A 563 17.67 4.46 -17.76
N ALA A 564 18.03 5.74 -17.73
CA ALA A 564 19.41 6.17 -17.50
C ALA A 564 19.66 6.70 -16.08
N THR A 565 20.84 6.38 -15.55
CA THR A 565 21.35 6.80 -14.25
C THR A 565 21.93 8.22 -14.32
N PRO A 566 21.50 9.17 -13.47
CA PRO A 566 22.12 10.50 -13.44
C PRO A 566 23.56 10.42 -12.96
N GLN A 567 24.46 11.17 -13.60
CA GLN A 567 25.82 11.38 -13.12
C GLN A 567 26.11 12.89 -13.04
N PRO A 568 26.86 13.34 -12.02
CA PRO A 568 27.15 14.75 -11.82
C PRO A 568 28.21 15.29 -12.78
N THR A 569 29.18 14.47 -13.19
CA THR A 569 30.31 14.88 -14.03
C THR A 569 30.66 13.83 -15.08
N ALA A 570 31.39 14.25 -16.12
CA ALA A 570 31.92 13.35 -17.14
C ALA A 570 32.92 12.34 -16.56
N GLU A 571 33.72 12.75 -15.58
CA GLU A 571 34.69 11.91 -14.87
C GLU A 571 33.98 10.78 -14.11
N ALA A 572 32.91 11.10 -13.38
CA ALA A 572 32.13 10.09 -12.64
C ALA A 572 31.47 9.06 -13.57
N VAL A 573 31.14 9.45 -14.81
CA VAL A 573 30.68 8.50 -15.84
C VAL A 573 31.85 7.65 -16.30
N TRP A 574 32.97 8.28 -16.66
CA TRP A 574 34.15 7.61 -17.22
C TRP A 574 34.76 6.59 -16.26
N GLU A 575 34.91 6.93 -14.98
CA GLU A 575 35.42 6.02 -13.93
C GLU A 575 34.59 4.75 -13.83
N ARG A 576 33.27 4.84 -14.02
CA ARG A 576 32.37 3.68 -13.96
C ARG A 576 32.52 2.76 -15.17
N PHE A 577 32.89 3.30 -16.33
CA PHE A 577 33.15 2.51 -17.53
C PHE A 577 34.58 1.96 -17.57
N ALA A 578 35.56 2.76 -17.16
CA ALA A 578 36.97 2.38 -17.13
C ALA A 578 37.29 1.43 -15.95
N GLY A 579 36.63 1.62 -14.81
CA GLY A 579 36.81 0.83 -13.58
C GLY A 579 36.02 -0.47 -13.52
N ALA A 580 35.11 -0.74 -14.47
CA ALA A 580 34.35 -1.99 -14.55
C ALA A 580 35.13 -3.18 -15.17
N THR A 581 36.47 -3.09 -15.22
CA THR A 581 37.31 -4.22 -15.58
C THR A 581 37.40 -5.17 -14.39
N ASP A 582 36.51 -6.16 -14.41
CA ASP A 582 36.52 -7.32 -13.53
C ASP A 582 37.92 -7.95 -13.47
N THR A 583 38.31 -8.42 -12.28
CA THR A 583 39.67 -8.86 -11.89
C THR A 583 40.23 -10.09 -12.63
N ASP A 584 39.69 -10.47 -13.79
CA ASP A 584 40.13 -11.64 -14.55
C ASP A 584 40.25 -11.41 -16.07
N ARG A 585 40.31 -10.15 -16.53
CA ARG A 585 40.65 -9.82 -17.92
C ARG A 585 41.85 -8.88 -17.98
N THR A 586 42.97 -9.46 -18.40
CA THR A 586 44.28 -8.85 -18.69
C THR A 586 44.25 -7.38 -19.11
N ALA A 587 45.20 -6.62 -18.57
CA ALA A 587 45.50 -5.19 -18.72
C ALA A 587 45.61 -4.62 -20.16
N ALA A 588 45.33 -5.39 -21.21
CA ALA A 588 45.28 -4.92 -22.59
C ALA A 588 43.92 -4.28 -22.98
N LEU A 589 42.83 -4.57 -22.25
CA LEU A 589 41.47 -4.06 -22.57
C LEU A 589 41.14 -2.70 -21.94
N SER A 590 41.87 -2.25 -20.92
CA SER A 590 41.64 -0.93 -20.30
C SER A 590 42.02 0.24 -21.22
N MET A 591 42.65 -0.03 -22.37
CA MET A 591 43.04 0.96 -23.38
C MET A 591 41.99 1.24 -24.47
N ARG A 592 40.79 0.62 -24.42
CA ARG A 592 39.76 0.77 -25.48
C ARG A 592 38.31 0.88 -25.00
N ALA A 593 38.05 1.32 -23.76
CA ALA A 593 36.68 1.64 -23.36
C ALA A 593 36.11 2.68 -24.34
N THR A 594 35.00 2.34 -25.00
CA THR A 594 34.30 3.24 -25.93
C THR A 594 32.88 3.37 -25.44
N VAL A 595 32.41 4.60 -25.28
CA VAL A 595 31.01 4.88 -24.96
C VAL A 595 30.34 5.60 -26.12
N TYR A 596 29.05 5.37 -26.30
CA TYR A 596 28.24 6.08 -27.30
C TYR A 596 27.58 7.29 -26.67
N LEU A 597 27.87 8.48 -27.20
CA LEU A 597 27.27 9.74 -26.81
C LEU A 597 26.15 10.11 -27.77
N GLU A 598 25.00 10.49 -27.22
CA GLU A 598 23.87 11.01 -27.96
C GLU A 598 23.36 12.30 -27.28
N ASP A 599 22.86 13.24 -28.08
CA ASP A 599 22.16 14.41 -27.54
C ASP A 599 20.99 13.95 -26.66
N LYS A 600 20.85 14.54 -25.46
CA LYS A 600 19.66 14.34 -24.65
C LYS A 600 18.58 15.35 -25.04
N PHE A 601 17.65 14.90 -25.88
CA PHE A 601 16.53 15.71 -26.36
C PHE A 601 15.58 16.14 -25.22
N ASP A 602 15.02 17.36 -25.32
CA ASP A 602 13.92 17.88 -24.48
C ASP A 602 12.59 17.67 -25.23
N GLY A 603 11.99 16.49 -25.06
CA GLY A 603 10.79 16.10 -25.80
C GLY A 603 9.88 15.16 -25.02
N ILE A 604 9.08 14.37 -25.75
CA ILE A 604 8.29 13.28 -25.19
C ILE A 604 8.89 11.96 -25.65
N ARG A 605 9.47 11.21 -24.73
CA ARG A 605 9.88 9.83 -25.01
C ARG A 605 8.68 8.98 -25.42
N ALA A 606 8.82 8.28 -26.53
CA ALA A 606 7.78 7.44 -27.10
C ALA A 606 8.36 6.15 -27.70
N GLN A 607 7.58 5.07 -27.58
CA GLN A 607 7.80 3.80 -28.27
C GLN A 607 6.80 3.70 -29.41
N LEU A 608 7.27 3.52 -30.65
CA LEU A 608 6.41 3.36 -31.82
C LEU A 608 6.48 1.91 -32.30
N HIS A 609 5.30 1.30 -32.45
CA HIS A 609 5.12 -0.05 -32.99
C HIS A 609 4.47 0.07 -34.36
N ARG A 610 5.07 -0.57 -35.36
CA ARG A 610 4.56 -0.58 -36.73
C ARG A 610 4.50 -2.01 -37.25
N ALA A 611 3.33 -2.38 -37.75
CA ALA A 611 3.08 -3.54 -38.60
C ALA A 611 2.47 -3.07 -39.92
N ALA A 612 2.25 -3.98 -40.87
CA ALA A 612 1.73 -3.65 -42.20
C ALA A 612 0.45 -2.79 -42.21
N GLN A 613 -0.49 -3.02 -41.28
CA GLN A 613 -1.79 -2.34 -41.24
C GLN A 613 -2.03 -1.47 -40.01
N ARG A 614 -1.10 -1.46 -39.04
CA ARG A 614 -1.33 -0.82 -37.74
C ARG A 614 -0.06 -0.11 -37.28
N VAL A 615 -0.25 1.13 -36.83
CA VAL A 615 0.79 1.93 -36.17
C VAL A 615 0.25 2.42 -34.84
N GLU A 616 1.02 2.23 -33.78
CA GLU A 616 0.70 2.78 -32.47
C GLU A 616 1.92 3.45 -31.85
N ILE A 617 1.65 4.57 -31.18
CA ILE A 617 2.66 5.33 -30.45
C ILE A 617 2.27 5.29 -28.99
N PHE A 618 3.20 4.86 -28.15
CA PHE A 618 3.05 4.77 -26.71
C PHE A 618 4.00 5.73 -26.02
N SER A 619 3.50 6.48 -25.05
CA SER A 619 4.32 7.32 -24.18
C SER A 619 5.24 6.48 -23.29
N ARG A 620 6.18 7.14 -22.61
CA ARG A 620 7.02 6.53 -21.56
C ARG A 620 6.24 5.71 -20.52
N ASP A 621 5.04 6.14 -20.15
CA ASP A 621 4.19 5.45 -19.16
C ASP A 621 3.27 4.41 -19.82
N LEU A 622 3.59 4.02 -21.05
CA LEU A 622 2.93 3.02 -21.90
C LEU A 622 1.49 3.38 -22.30
N ARG A 623 1.08 4.64 -22.11
CA ARG A 623 -0.22 5.13 -22.60
C ARG A 623 -0.15 5.33 -24.11
N ARG A 624 -1.17 4.84 -24.83
CA ARG A 624 -1.34 5.11 -26.25
C ARG A 624 -1.60 6.60 -26.50
N ILE A 625 -0.74 7.22 -27.29
CA ILE A 625 -0.77 8.64 -27.67
C ILE A 625 -0.87 8.84 -29.19
N THR A 626 -1.12 7.78 -29.96
CA THR A 626 -1.22 7.81 -31.43
C THR A 626 -2.11 8.93 -31.96
N SER A 627 -3.28 9.17 -31.35
CA SER A 627 -4.22 10.20 -31.77
C SER A 627 -3.75 11.63 -31.52
N GLN A 628 -2.74 11.82 -30.66
CA GLN A 628 -2.13 13.13 -30.38
C GLN A 628 -1.07 13.50 -31.43
N PHE A 629 -0.60 12.50 -32.20
CA PHE A 629 0.44 12.65 -33.24
C PHE A 629 0.05 11.91 -34.53
N PRO A 630 -1.11 12.23 -35.14
CA PRO A 630 -1.59 11.54 -36.34
C PRO A 630 -0.60 11.62 -37.51
N GLU A 631 0.12 12.73 -37.66
CA GLU A 631 1.12 12.91 -38.72
C GLU A 631 2.30 11.92 -38.61
N LEU A 632 2.79 11.67 -37.39
CA LEU A 632 3.85 10.68 -37.17
C LEU A 632 3.33 9.26 -37.40
N ALA A 633 2.08 8.98 -37.00
CA ALA A 633 1.45 7.70 -37.25
C ALA A 633 1.23 7.44 -38.74
N ASP A 634 0.87 8.49 -39.50
CA ASP A 634 0.69 8.43 -40.94
C ASP A 634 2.03 8.20 -41.67
N GLN A 635 3.07 8.96 -41.32
CA GLN A 635 4.41 8.79 -41.90
C GLN A 635 5.03 7.44 -41.56
N ALA A 636 4.81 6.93 -40.35
CA ALA A 636 5.31 5.62 -39.94
C ALA A 636 4.74 4.45 -40.78
N ARG A 637 3.59 4.61 -41.44
CA ARG A 637 3.08 3.57 -42.36
C ARG A 637 4.03 3.30 -43.52
N ASN A 638 4.85 4.29 -43.89
CA ASN A 638 5.80 4.23 -44.99
C ASN A 638 7.12 3.51 -44.65
N PHE A 639 7.35 3.08 -43.41
CA PHE A 639 8.41 2.11 -43.12
C PHE A 639 8.17 0.84 -43.92
N GLN A 640 9.21 0.16 -44.38
CA GLN A 640 9.05 -1.10 -45.11
C GLN A 640 8.96 -2.29 -44.14
N GLU A 641 9.66 -2.17 -43.02
CA GLU A 641 9.88 -3.20 -42.01
C GLU A 641 8.84 -3.16 -40.88
N GLU A 642 8.52 -4.31 -40.29
CA GLU A 642 7.77 -4.35 -39.03
C GLU A 642 8.72 -4.11 -37.87
N LEU A 643 8.42 -3.12 -37.02
CA LEU A 643 9.40 -2.65 -36.04
C LEU A 643 8.80 -2.12 -34.74
N ILE A 644 9.65 -2.13 -33.71
CA ILE A 644 9.44 -1.40 -32.45
C ILE A 644 10.66 -0.50 -32.26
N ILE A 645 10.44 0.80 -32.26
CA ILE A 645 11.48 1.83 -32.08
C ILE A 645 11.26 2.62 -30.79
N ASP A 646 12.35 2.95 -30.10
CA ASP A 646 12.37 3.83 -28.91
C ASP A 646 13.03 5.15 -29.30
N GLY A 647 12.36 6.25 -29.00
CA GLY A 647 12.76 7.57 -29.46
C GLY A 647 12.15 8.72 -28.68
N GLU A 648 12.46 9.94 -29.12
CA GLU A 648 11.93 11.17 -28.56
C GLU A 648 11.14 11.94 -29.62
N ILE A 649 9.90 12.31 -29.31
CA ILE A 649 9.13 13.24 -30.13
C ILE A 649 9.54 14.66 -29.74
N ILE A 650 10.02 15.44 -30.71
CA ILE A 650 10.46 16.82 -30.53
C ILE A 650 9.65 17.77 -31.41
N ALA A 651 9.54 19.03 -30.98
CA ALA A 651 9.01 20.09 -31.82
C ALA A 651 10.13 20.54 -32.79
N PHE A 652 9.82 20.58 -34.09
CA PHE A 652 10.80 20.72 -35.15
C PHE A 652 10.24 21.53 -36.31
N GLN A 653 10.90 22.62 -36.70
CA GLN A 653 10.49 23.48 -37.79
C GLN A 653 11.72 23.97 -38.57
N GLU A 654 11.70 23.88 -39.91
CA GLU A 654 12.76 24.41 -40.80
C GLU A 654 14.20 24.03 -40.36
N ASP A 655 14.42 22.74 -40.10
CA ASP A 655 15.68 22.18 -39.59
C ASP A 655 16.16 22.72 -38.22
N ARG A 656 15.27 23.40 -37.49
CA ARG A 656 15.53 23.93 -36.15
C ARG A 656 14.64 23.24 -35.11
N ARG A 657 15.26 22.92 -33.97
CA ARG A 657 14.57 22.37 -32.79
C ARG A 657 13.87 23.50 -32.05
N LEU A 658 12.60 23.28 -31.73
CA LEU A 658 11.81 24.18 -30.88
C LEU A 658 11.80 23.65 -29.43
N THR A 659 11.25 24.43 -28.50
CA THR A 659 11.29 24.09 -27.08
C THR A 659 10.19 23.09 -26.71
N PHE A 660 10.36 22.36 -25.58
CA PHE A 660 9.29 21.50 -25.06
C PHE A 660 7.99 22.26 -24.77
N PHE A 661 8.06 23.56 -24.48
CA PHE A 661 6.87 24.39 -24.28
C PHE A 661 5.97 24.41 -25.52
N ASP A 662 6.56 24.47 -26.71
CA ASP A 662 5.83 24.43 -27.98
C ASP A 662 5.13 23.08 -28.17
N LEU A 663 5.79 22.00 -27.72
CA LEU A 663 5.25 20.64 -27.71
C LEU A 663 4.10 20.46 -26.68
N GLN A 664 4.19 21.11 -25.51
CA GLN A 664 3.21 20.99 -24.43
C GLN A 664 1.84 21.56 -24.82
N ARG A 665 1.79 22.53 -25.75
CA ARG A 665 0.53 23.04 -26.32
C ARG A 665 -0.31 21.95 -27.00
N ARG A 666 0.32 20.85 -27.46
CA ARG A 666 -0.36 19.68 -28.04
C ARG A 666 -0.90 18.71 -26.98
N LEU A 667 -0.22 18.58 -25.84
CA LEU A 667 -0.54 17.60 -24.79
C LEU A 667 -1.77 17.94 -23.94
N GLY A 668 -2.13 19.22 -23.83
CA GLY A 668 -3.22 19.70 -22.96
C GLY A 668 -4.64 19.51 -23.50
N ARG A 669 -4.82 18.92 -24.69
CA ARG A 669 -6.12 18.78 -25.37
C ARG A 669 -6.55 17.31 -25.38
N THR A 670 -7.08 16.84 -24.26
CA THR A 670 -7.80 15.56 -24.22
C THR A 670 -9.05 15.65 -25.08
N SER A 671 -9.11 14.79 -26.10
CA SER A 671 -10.18 14.70 -27.08
C SER A 671 -11.45 14.09 -26.45
N ASP A 672 -12.30 14.96 -25.91
CA ASP A 672 -13.73 14.67 -25.74
C ASP A 672 -14.50 15.54 -26.76
N GLY A 673 -15.11 14.88 -27.76
CA GLY A 673 -16.01 15.52 -28.71
C GLY A 673 -15.58 15.35 -30.17
N THR A 674 -16.35 14.57 -30.90
CA THR A 674 -16.47 14.62 -32.36
C THR A 674 -16.77 16.04 -32.85
N ASP A 675 -16.15 16.40 -33.97
CA ASP A 675 -16.41 17.55 -34.83
C ASP A 675 -16.20 18.96 -34.27
N LEU A 676 -14.97 19.47 -34.45
CA LEU A 676 -14.59 20.70 -35.16
C LEU A 676 -13.09 20.95 -34.86
N PHE A 677 -12.27 21.14 -35.90
CA PHE A 677 -10.81 21.42 -35.83
C PHE A 677 -9.83 20.24 -35.75
N ALA A 678 -9.86 19.37 -36.77
CA ALA A 678 -8.66 18.70 -37.28
C ALA A 678 -7.56 19.68 -37.80
N ARG A 679 -7.80 21.00 -37.73
CA ARG A 679 -6.92 22.04 -38.26
C ARG A 679 -5.92 22.62 -37.25
N ALA A 680 -6.12 22.47 -35.94
CA ALA A 680 -5.25 23.10 -34.91
C ALA A 680 -4.18 22.16 -34.31
N ALA A 681 -4.23 20.85 -34.62
CA ALA A 681 -3.13 19.91 -34.32
C ALA A 681 -1.91 20.14 -35.23
N ALA A 682 -2.04 20.93 -36.30
CA ALA A 682 -1.02 21.21 -37.30
C ALA A 682 -0.06 22.37 -36.96
N ASP A 683 -0.28 23.13 -35.89
CA ASP A 683 0.41 24.42 -35.70
C ASP A 683 1.87 24.33 -35.19
N VAL A 684 2.30 23.19 -34.67
CA VAL A 684 3.69 23.00 -34.19
C VAL A 684 4.26 21.75 -34.83
N PRO A 685 5.01 21.79 -35.95
CA PRO A 685 5.49 20.58 -36.59
C PRO A 685 6.41 19.77 -35.65
N VAL A 686 6.37 18.44 -35.78
CA VAL A 686 7.10 17.52 -34.89
C VAL A 686 7.93 16.52 -35.69
N ALA A 687 8.97 16.01 -35.07
CA ALA A 687 9.78 14.92 -35.58
C ALA A 687 9.97 13.83 -34.52
N PHE A 688 10.12 12.59 -34.95
CA PHE A 688 10.45 11.45 -34.09
C PHE A 688 11.93 11.12 -34.23
N VAL A 689 12.68 11.29 -33.14
CA VAL A 689 14.12 11.02 -33.09
C VAL A 689 14.36 9.64 -32.51
N ILE A 690 14.70 8.67 -33.36
CA ILE A 690 14.91 7.28 -32.98
C ILE A 690 16.30 7.12 -32.39
N PHE A 691 16.41 6.54 -31.19
CA PHE A 691 17.70 6.26 -30.57
C PHE A 691 17.92 4.78 -30.26
N ASP A 692 16.90 3.92 -30.38
CA ASP A 692 17.04 2.46 -30.25
C ASP A 692 16.00 1.69 -31.07
N LEU A 693 16.30 0.42 -31.37
CA LEU A 693 15.48 -0.51 -32.14
C LEU A 693 15.31 -1.83 -31.35
N LEU A 694 14.09 -2.16 -30.99
CA LEU A 694 13.76 -3.26 -30.07
C LEU A 694 13.20 -4.50 -30.79
N TRP A 695 12.66 -4.33 -31.98
CA TRP A 695 12.09 -5.39 -32.79
C TRP A 695 12.26 -5.06 -34.27
N LEU A 696 12.56 -6.08 -35.07
CA LEU A 696 12.67 -5.96 -36.52
C LEU A 696 12.20 -7.26 -37.19
N ASN A 697 11.17 -7.17 -38.04
CA ASN A 697 10.69 -8.25 -38.92
C ASN A 697 10.55 -9.62 -38.22
N GLY A 698 9.86 -9.65 -37.07
CA GLY A 698 9.60 -10.89 -36.33
C GLY A 698 10.67 -11.26 -35.30
N GLN A 699 11.77 -10.50 -35.22
CA GLN A 699 12.87 -10.77 -34.29
C GLN A 699 12.93 -9.72 -33.19
N SER A 700 12.94 -10.17 -31.93
CA SER A 700 13.22 -9.33 -30.77
C SER A 700 14.73 -9.04 -30.70
N LEU A 701 15.08 -7.77 -30.53
CA LEU A 701 16.46 -7.31 -30.40
C LEU A 701 16.81 -6.90 -28.96
N VAL A 702 15.92 -7.13 -27.98
CA VAL A 702 16.12 -6.71 -26.59
C VAL A 702 17.39 -7.33 -25.97
N LYS A 703 17.69 -8.59 -26.31
CA LYS A 703 18.88 -9.34 -25.88
C LYS A 703 20.09 -9.17 -26.83
N THR A 704 20.02 -8.22 -27.76
CA THR A 704 21.09 -7.93 -28.73
C THR A 704 21.92 -6.72 -28.26
N PRO A 705 23.26 -6.70 -28.35
CA PRO A 705 24.08 -5.55 -27.94
C PRO A 705 23.71 -4.25 -28.67
N LEU A 706 23.81 -3.10 -27.98
CA LEU A 706 23.44 -1.79 -28.52
C LEU A 706 24.14 -1.48 -29.85
N ARG A 707 25.42 -1.82 -30.00
CA ARG A 707 26.14 -1.63 -31.28
C ARG A 707 25.48 -2.32 -32.46
N GLU A 708 24.91 -3.50 -32.26
CA GLU A 708 24.24 -4.27 -33.31
C GLU A 708 22.84 -3.72 -33.57
N ARG A 709 22.09 -3.36 -32.51
CA ARG A 709 20.78 -2.67 -32.66
C ARG A 709 20.93 -1.36 -33.44
N ARG A 710 21.99 -0.59 -33.16
CA ARG A 710 22.33 0.64 -33.89
C ARG A 710 22.66 0.38 -35.35
N ARG A 711 23.47 -0.65 -35.66
CA ARG A 711 23.76 -1.05 -37.04
C ARG A 711 22.48 -1.39 -37.82
N HIS A 712 21.52 -2.11 -37.20
CA HIS A 712 20.22 -2.38 -37.81
C HIS A 712 19.40 -1.11 -38.01
N LEU A 713 19.39 -0.21 -37.01
CA LEU A 713 18.69 1.08 -37.08
C LEU A 713 19.25 1.98 -38.21
N ASP A 714 20.57 2.10 -38.31
CA ASP A 714 21.25 2.93 -39.32
C ASP A 714 21.03 2.41 -40.76
N GLY A 715 20.65 1.14 -40.91
CA GLY A 715 20.30 0.54 -42.20
C GLY A 715 18.85 0.79 -42.66
N LEU A 716 17.99 1.39 -41.83
CA LEU A 716 16.57 1.61 -42.17
C LEU A 716 16.39 2.79 -43.11
N ARG A 717 15.46 2.66 -44.06
CA ARG A 717 14.98 3.78 -44.87
C ARG A 717 13.93 4.56 -44.08
N LEU A 718 14.30 5.76 -43.62
CA LEU A 718 13.42 6.59 -42.80
C LEU A 718 12.36 7.33 -43.64
N PRO A 719 11.07 7.28 -43.24
CA PRO A 719 10.05 8.19 -43.74
C PRO A 719 10.32 9.66 -43.35
N SER A 720 9.58 10.58 -43.96
CA SER A 720 9.63 11.99 -43.54
C SER A 720 9.23 12.14 -42.07
N GLN A 721 9.76 13.16 -41.38
CA GLN A 721 9.57 13.40 -39.93
C GLN A 721 10.25 12.38 -39.00
N PHE A 722 10.95 11.37 -39.52
CA PHE A 722 11.78 10.45 -38.74
C PHE A 722 13.26 10.75 -38.94
N GLN A 723 14.01 10.76 -37.84
CA GLN A 723 15.46 10.92 -37.86
C GLN A 723 16.10 9.99 -36.84
N ILE A 724 17.34 9.57 -37.10
CA ILE A 724 18.11 8.76 -36.16
C ILE A 724 18.99 9.68 -35.30
N ALA A 725 19.00 9.45 -33.99
CA ALA A 725 19.89 10.16 -33.06
C ALA A 725 21.35 9.90 -33.46
N ARG A 726 22.12 10.98 -33.64
CA ARG A 726 23.55 10.91 -33.95
C ARG A 726 24.31 10.33 -32.76
N VAL A 727 25.14 9.33 -33.04
CA VAL A 727 26.08 8.74 -32.09
C VAL A 727 27.47 9.34 -32.31
N ILE A 728 28.13 9.72 -31.21
CA ILE A 728 29.53 10.15 -31.19
C ILE A 728 30.28 9.18 -30.25
N PRO A 729 31.25 8.39 -30.74
CA PRO A 729 32.07 7.58 -29.85
C PRO A 729 32.99 8.47 -29.02
N ALA A 730 33.16 8.13 -27.75
CA ALA A 730 34.12 8.80 -26.88
C ALA A 730 34.97 7.80 -26.09
N HIS A 731 36.22 8.21 -25.85
CA HIS A 731 37.28 7.39 -25.26
C HIS A 731 37.94 8.05 -24.05
N SER A 732 37.39 9.16 -23.55
CA SER A 732 37.85 9.81 -22.32
C SER A 732 36.76 10.68 -21.68
N ALA A 733 36.91 10.99 -20.39
CA ALA A 733 36.07 11.98 -19.71
C ALA A 733 36.12 13.36 -20.39
N ALA A 734 37.29 13.75 -20.92
CA ALA A 734 37.48 15.03 -21.61
C ALA A 734 36.64 15.11 -22.91
N GLU A 735 36.57 14.03 -23.69
CA GLU A 735 35.74 13.96 -24.90
C GLU A 735 34.24 14.00 -24.56
N ILE A 736 33.84 13.35 -23.47
CA ILE A 736 32.46 13.42 -22.95
C ILE A 736 32.11 14.86 -22.58
N GLU A 737 32.98 15.53 -21.83
CA GLU A 737 32.76 16.91 -21.39
C GLU A 737 32.72 17.88 -22.58
N GLN A 738 33.63 17.74 -23.53
CA GLN A 738 33.64 18.55 -24.75
C GLN A 738 32.32 18.38 -25.53
N THR A 739 31.87 17.14 -25.70
CA THR A 739 30.60 16.85 -26.40
C THR A 739 29.41 17.37 -25.61
N PHE A 740 29.46 17.34 -24.27
CA PHE A 740 28.43 17.90 -23.40
C PHE A 740 28.29 19.40 -23.59
N GLN A 741 29.40 20.15 -23.63
CA GLN A 741 29.38 21.58 -23.91
C GLN A 741 28.83 21.90 -25.30
N GLN A 742 29.17 21.10 -26.31
CA GLN A 742 28.60 21.26 -27.66
C GLN A 742 27.11 20.94 -27.71
N ALA A 743 26.64 19.92 -27.00
CA ALA A 743 25.21 19.58 -26.90
C ALA A 743 24.41 20.72 -26.27
N ARG A 744 25.01 21.44 -25.32
CA ARG A 744 24.42 22.64 -24.71
C ARG A 744 24.35 23.82 -25.68
N GLN A 745 25.38 24.03 -26.51
CA GLN A 745 25.34 25.05 -27.57
C GLN A 745 24.19 24.78 -28.59
N ARG A 746 23.76 23.52 -28.72
CA ARG A 746 22.60 23.11 -29.52
C ARG A 746 21.26 23.13 -28.77
N LEU A 747 21.23 23.67 -27.54
CA LEU A 747 20.04 23.77 -26.68
C LEU A 747 19.41 22.42 -26.27
N ASN A 748 20.19 21.33 -26.21
CA ASN A 748 19.71 20.06 -25.66
C ASN A 748 19.80 20.04 -24.12
N GLU A 749 19.05 19.14 -23.47
CA GLU A 749 19.06 19.02 -22.00
C GLU A 749 20.42 18.56 -21.43
N GLY A 750 21.28 17.98 -22.26
CA GLY A 750 22.56 17.40 -21.89
C GLY A 750 22.95 16.25 -22.81
N LEU A 751 23.61 15.23 -22.26
CA LEU A 751 23.98 14.02 -22.99
C LEU A 751 23.38 12.75 -22.39
N MET A 752 23.08 11.81 -23.28
CA MET A 752 22.93 10.40 -22.98
C MET A 752 24.24 9.70 -23.30
N ILE A 753 24.73 8.87 -22.38
CA ILE A 753 26.00 8.16 -22.50
C ILE A 753 25.69 6.68 -22.33
N LYS A 754 25.99 5.86 -23.33
CA LYS A 754 25.54 4.47 -23.40
C LYS A 754 26.70 3.51 -23.63
N ASP A 755 26.64 2.36 -22.96
CA ASP A 755 27.49 1.21 -23.21
C ASP A 755 27.13 0.54 -24.56
N PRO A 756 28.05 0.48 -25.54
CA PRO A 756 27.80 -0.19 -26.82
C PRO A 756 27.55 -1.70 -26.69
N GLU A 757 28.02 -2.36 -25.63
CA GLU A 757 27.82 -3.79 -25.41
C GLU A 757 26.56 -4.10 -24.58
N SER A 758 25.82 -3.08 -24.13
CA SER A 758 24.62 -3.30 -23.31
C SER A 758 23.44 -3.88 -24.09
N PHE A 759 22.79 -4.86 -23.47
CA PHE A 759 21.43 -5.27 -23.84
C PHE A 759 20.43 -4.18 -23.45
N TYR A 760 19.27 -4.19 -24.11
CA TYR A 760 18.18 -3.33 -23.69
C TYR A 760 17.54 -3.94 -22.45
N LEU A 761 17.47 -3.20 -21.34
CA LEU A 761 16.89 -3.65 -20.08
C LEU A 761 15.61 -2.86 -19.78
N PRO A 762 14.44 -3.34 -20.25
CA PRO A 762 13.19 -2.62 -20.09
C PRO A 762 12.87 -2.30 -18.62
N GLY A 763 12.40 -1.08 -18.37
CA GLY A 763 12.00 -0.60 -17.04
C GLY A 763 13.12 -0.46 -16.00
N THR A 764 14.33 -0.92 -16.31
CA THR A 764 15.45 -0.95 -15.38
C THR A 764 16.29 0.30 -15.53
N ARG A 765 16.77 0.81 -14.38
CA ARG A 765 17.80 1.86 -14.32
C ARG A 765 19.13 1.20 -13.99
N GLY A 766 19.79 0.68 -15.02
CA GLY A 766 21.08 0.01 -14.89
C GLY A 766 22.27 0.97 -14.91
N MET A 767 23.48 0.40 -14.85
CA MET A 767 24.75 1.12 -14.94
C MET A 767 25.31 1.16 -16.37
N PHE A 768 24.43 1.01 -17.37
CA PHE A 768 24.79 0.95 -18.79
C PHE A 768 24.45 2.24 -19.54
N TRP A 769 23.41 2.95 -19.11
CA TRP A 769 22.98 4.22 -19.69
C TRP A 769 23.06 5.30 -18.61
N PHE A 770 23.77 6.38 -18.91
CA PHE A 770 23.91 7.53 -18.04
C PHE A 770 23.34 8.77 -18.69
N LYS A 771 22.91 9.71 -17.85
CA LYS A 771 22.53 11.06 -18.27
C LYS A 771 23.37 12.08 -17.53
N LEU A 772 24.05 12.92 -18.29
CA LEU A 772 24.83 14.03 -17.78
C LEU A 772 24.03 15.32 -17.98
N LYS A 773 23.74 16.02 -16.88
CA LYS A 773 22.95 17.27 -16.85
C LYS A 773 23.64 18.27 -15.92
N LYS A 774 23.44 19.57 -16.16
CA LYS A 774 23.87 20.62 -15.21
C LYS A 774 23.03 20.55 -13.93
N GLU A 775 23.61 21.02 -12.83
CA GLU A 775 22.85 21.40 -11.63
C GLU A 775 21.73 22.40 -11.98
N LEU A 776 20.59 22.21 -11.33
CA LEU A 776 19.42 23.06 -11.48
C LEU A 776 19.72 24.45 -10.89
N ALA A 777 19.30 25.51 -11.58
CA ALA A 777 19.29 26.83 -10.96
C ALA A 777 18.34 26.82 -9.76
N THR A 778 18.67 27.60 -8.74
CA THR A 778 17.89 27.72 -7.50
C THR A 778 17.40 29.15 -7.33
N LEU A 779 16.23 29.27 -6.69
CA LEU A 779 15.72 30.53 -6.17
C LEU A 779 15.41 30.34 -4.69
N ASP A 780 15.78 31.30 -3.86
CA ASP A 780 15.30 31.41 -2.49
C ASP A 780 13.96 32.17 -2.52
N VAL A 781 12.89 31.50 -2.11
CA VAL A 781 11.50 31.97 -2.23
C VAL A 781 10.77 31.87 -0.90
N VAL A 782 9.76 32.70 -0.68
CA VAL A 782 8.94 32.67 0.55
C VAL A 782 7.63 31.91 0.32
N VAL A 783 7.19 31.11 1.30
CA VAL A 783 5.90 30.41 1.23
C VAL A 783 4.76 31.37 1.54
N VAL A 784 3.75 31.43 0.67
CA VAL A 784 2.57 32.32 0.81
C VAL A 784 1.27 31.55 1.01
N ALA A 785 1.22 30.28 0.61
CA ALA A 785 0.08 29.40 0.88
C ALA A 785 0.52 27.94 1.01
N ALA A 786 -0.26 27.16 1.75
CA ALA A 786 -0.03 25.74 1.97
C ALA A 786 -1.33 24.94 1.82
N GLU A 787 -1.24 23.77 1.21
CA GLU A 787 -2.39 22.88 0.97
C GLU A 787 -2.18 21.51 1.60
N LEU A 788 -3.28 20.86 1.98
CA LEU A 788 -3.28 19.46 2.39
C LEU A 788 -2.86 18.58 1.22
N GLY A 789 -1.87 17.71 1.47
CA GLY A 789 -1.39 16.76 0.48
C GLY A 789 -2.46 15.74 0.06
N HIS A 790 -2.08 14.84 -0.84
CA HIS A 790 -2.92 13.73 -1.28
C HIS A 790 -2.37 12.38 -0.78
N GLY A 791 -3.23 11.36 -0.74
CA GLY A 791 -2.85 10.00 -0.31
C GLY A 791 -2.33 9.96 1.12
N LYS A 792 -1.11 9.44 1.32
CA LYS A 792 -0.46 9.35 2.66
C LYS A 792 -0.27 10.70 3.35
N ARG A 793 -0.30 11.80 2.59
CA ARG A 793 -0.10 13.17 3.09
C ARG A 793 -1.42 13.95 3.22
N ASN A 794 -2.57 13.27 3.18
CA ASN A 794 -3.89 13.91 3.26
C ASN A 794 -4.16 14.73 4.52
N ASN A 795 -3.39 14.49 5.59
CA ASN A 795 -3.53 15.15 6.89
C ASN A 795 -2.42 16.16 7.21
N VAL A 796 -1.49 16.41 6.27
CA VAL A 796 -0.36 17.33 6.45
C VAL A 796 -0.35 18.38 5.35
N LEU A 797 0.12 19.58 5.68
CA LEU A 797 0.29 20.67 4.71
C LEU A 797 1.62 20.45 3.99
N SER A 798 1.59 19.74 2.85
CA SER A 798 2.79 19.31 2.11
C SER A 798 3.01 20.02 0.77
N ASP A 799 2.05 20.85 0.39
CA ASP A 799 1.94 21.43 -0.93
C ASP A 799 2.07 22.96 -0.81
N TYR A 800 3.26 23.50 -1.07
CA TYR A 800 3.60 24.88 -0.76
C TYR A 800 3.63 25.75 -2.01
N THR A 801 2.80 26.79 -2.02
CA THR A 801 2.85 27.87 -3.02
C THR A 801 3.81 28.94 -2.51
N PHE A 802 4.75 29.34 -3.36
CA PHE A 802 5.83 30.26 -2.99
C PHE A 802 5.96 31.42 -3.98
N ALA A 803 6.58 32.49 -3.48
CA ALA A 803 6.65 33.78 -4.14
C ALA A 803 8.07 34.36 -4.13
N VAL A 804 8.34 35.20 -5.13
CA VAL A 804 9.50 36.11 -5.18
C VAL A 804 9.04 37.52 -4.81
N ARG A 805 9.99 38.38 -4.45
CA ARG A 805 9.69 39.77 -4.10
C ARG A 805 9.68 40.67 -5.35
N ASP A 806 8.66 41.50 -5.51
CA ASP A 806 8.70 42.64 -6.42
C ASP A 806 9.44 43.80 -5.76
N GLU A 807 10.54 44.25 -6.34
CA GLU A 807 11.33 45.36 -5.80
C GLU A 807 10.63 46.72 -5.93
N VAL A 808 9.67 46.85 -6.86
CA VAL A 808 8.95 48.11 -7.09
C VAL A 808 7.82 48.30 -6.09
N THR A 809 6.99 47.27 -5.89
CA THR A 809 5.82 47.37 -5.00
C THR A 809 6.09 46.82 -3.60
N GLY A 810 7.11 45.97 -3.44
CA GLY A 810 7.38 45.24 -2.20
C GLY A 810 6.53 43.98 -2.04
N ASP A 811 5.63 43.68 -2.97
CA ASP A 811 4.70 42.56 -2.87
C ASP A 811 5.38 41.19 -3.08
N PHE A 812 4.82 40.16 -2.46
CA PHE A 812 5.17 38.78 -2.74
C PHE A 812 4.33 38.25 -3.89
N LEU A 813 4.97 38.01 -5.03
CA LEU A 813 4.31 37.55 -6.24
C LEU A 813 4.54 36.04 -6.42
N PRO A 814 3.48 35.20 -6.34
CA PRO A 814 3.59 33.77 -6.56
C PRO A 814 4.29 33.46 -7.88
N ILE A 815 5.21 32.50 -7.88
CA ILE A 815 5.98 32.06 -9.06
C ILE A 815 5.97 30.53 -9.23
N GLY A 816 5.41 29.79 -8.27
CA GLY A 816 5.23 28.36 -8.40
C GLY A 816 4.73 27.68 -7.15
N LYS A 817 4.68 26.34 -7.23
CA LYS A 817 4.28 25.44 -6.15
C LYS A 817 5.16 24.20 -6.17
N ALA A 818 5.56 23.72 -5.00
CA ALA A 818 6.33 22.48 -4.84
C ALA A 818 5.75 21.60 -3.74
N TYR A 819 5.89 20.29 -3.94
CA TYR A 819 5.33 19.23 -3.08
C TYR A 819 6.35 18.10 -2.82
N SER A 820 7.61 18.32 -3.22
CA SER A 820 8.70 17.34 -3.10
C SER A 820 10.01 18.02 -2.72
N GLY A 821 10.85 17.32 -1.97
CA GLY A 821 12.16 17.82 -1.54
C GLY A 821 12.39 17.75 -0.03
N LEU A 822 11.31 17.76 0.76
CA LEU A 822 11.36 17.68 2.21
C LEU A 822 11.12 16.24 2.71
N THR A 823 11.77 15.93 3.83
CA THR A 823 11.53 14.73 4.63
C THR A 823 10.18 14.79 5.33
N ASP A 824 9.65 13.64 5.77
CA ASP A 824 8.36 13.61 6.48
C ASP A 824 8.42 14.35 7.83
N ALA A 825 9.59 14.40 8.48
CA ALA A 825 9.81 15.17 9.71
C ALA A 825 9.74 16.69 9.46
N GLU A 826 10.39 17.18 8.40
CA GLU A 826 10.32 18.59 8.00
C GLU A 826 8.90 19.00 7.57
N ILE A 827 8.16 18.11 6.89
CA ILE A 827 6.76 18.37 6.53
C ILE A 827 5.89 18.46 7.77
N ALA A 828 6.10 17.60 8.76
CA ALA A 828 5.36 17.66 10.03
C ALA A 828 5.64 18.98 10.78
N GLU A 829 6.91 19.39 10.84
CA GLU A 829 7.31 20.68 11.41
C GLU A 829 6.63 21.86 10.70
N LEU A 830 6.74 21.93 9.37
CA LEU A 830 6.10 23.00 8.60
C LEU A 830 4.57 22.95 8.68
N THR A 831 3.97 21.76 8.81
CA THR A 831 2.53 21.62 8.99
C THR A 831 2.07 22.30 10.27
N GLU A 832 2.76 22.05 11.40
CA GLU A 832 2.40 22.69 12.66
C GLU A 832 2.69 24.20 12.63
N HIS A 833 3.81 24.61 12.03
CA HIS A 833 4.12 26.04 11.82
C HIS A 833 3.03 26.76 11.03
N PHE A 834 2.62 26.22 9.88
CA PHE A 834 1.61 26.85 9.03
C PHE A 834 0.21 26.79 9.62
N LYS A 835 -0.12 25.77 10.42
CA LYS A 835 -1.37 25.74 11.19
C LYS A 835 -1.44 26.87 12.21
N GLN A 836 -0.33 27.15 12.90
CA GLN A 836 -0.23 28.24 13.87
C GLN A 836 -0.20 29.62 13.19
N ASN A 837 0.39 29.72 12.00
CA ASN A 837 0.58 30.97 11.26
C ASN A 837 -0.35 31.09 10.04
N THR A 838 -1.57 30.56 10.13
CA THR A 838 -2.60 30.68 9.07
C THR A 838 -3.24 32.08 9.10
N ILE A 839 -3.26 32.77 7.96
CA ILE A 839 -3.98 34.04 7.77
C ILE A 839 -5.46 33.76 7.44
N ALA A 840 -5.71 32.81 6.54
CA ALA A 840 -7.06 32.41 6.15
C ALA A 840 -7.13 30.91 5.87
N ASP A 841 -8.13 30.23 6.47
CA ASP A 841 -8.37 28.80 6.29
C ASP A 841 -9.55 28.57 5.35
N HIS A 842 -9.30 27.88 4.24
CA HIS A 842 -10.29 27.48 3.24
C HIS A 842 -10.45 25.95 3.19
N GLY A 843 -10.17 25.27 4.31
CA GLY A 843 -10.25 23.82 4.45
C GLY A 843 -8.98 23.15 3.94
N ARG A 844 -8.98 22.71 2.67
CA ARG A 844 -7.80 22.03 2.07
C ARG A 844 -6.69 22.99 1.66
N TYR A 845 -6.99 24.28 1.59
CA TYR A 845 -6.09 25.35 1.18
C TYR A 845 -6.01 26.40 2.29
N ARG A 846 -4.80 26.87 2.61
CA ARG A 846 -4.57 27.90 3.61
C ARG A 846 -3.65 28.98 3.07
N THR A 847 -4.03 30.22 3.25
CA THR A 847 -3.12 31.36 3.08
C THR A 847 -2.35 31.53 4.39
N VAL A 848 -1.03 31.62 4.33
CA VAL A 848 -0.16 31.59 5.52
C VAL A 848 0.69 32.84 5.61
N LYS A 849 1.18 33.14 6.81
CA LYS A 849 2.16 34.21 7.00
C LYS A 849 3.43 33.91 6.18
N PRO A 850 3.92 34.85 5.36
CA PRO A 850 5.12 34.63 4.57
C PRO A 850 6.36 34.80 5.45
N ASP A 851 6.74 33.76 6.18
CA ASP A 851 7.89 33.76 7.10
C ASP A 851 8.83 32.55 6.93
N VAL A 852 8.48 31.59 6.08
CA VAL A 852 9.31 30.43 5.75
C VAL A 852 9.96 30.63 4.38
N VAL A 853 11.29 30.63 4.35
CA VAL A 853 12.10 30.71 3.12
C VAL A 853 12.57 29.32 2.69
N LEU A 854 12.37 29.00 1.41
CA LEU A 854 12.76 27.73 0.79
C LEU A 854 13.75 28.00 -0.34
N GLU A 855 14.83 27.21 -0.40
CA GLU A 855 15.67 27.13 -1.60
C GLU A 855 15.00 26.14 -2.56
N VAL A 856 14.55 26.63 -3.72
CA VAL A 856 13.83 25.84 -4.72
C VAL A 856 14.67 25.70 -5.97
N ALA A 857 15.05 24.46 -6.29
CA ALA A 857 15.71 24.09 -7.53
C ALA A 857 14.69 23.88 -8.66
N PHE A 858 15.00 24.32 -9.87
CA PHE A 858 14.11 24.19 -11.04
C PHE A 858 14.89 23.99 -12.34
N ASN A 859 14.21 23.44 -13.35
CA ASN A 859 14.81 23.19 -14.65
C ASN A 859 14.90 24.44 -15.52
N SER A 860 13.85 25.27 -15.52
CA SER A 860 13.77 26.52 -16.27
C SER A 860 12.68 27.45 -15.71
N ILE A 861 12.73 28.73 -16.11
CA ILE A 861 11.71 29.75 -15.82
C ILE A 861 11.01 30.10 -17.14
N GLN A 862 9.68 30.18 -17.12
CA GLN A 862 8.88 30.48 -18.30
C GLN A 862 7.83 31.56 -18.05
N PRO A 863 7.43 32.33 -19.08
CA PRO A 863 6.30 33.26 -18.97
C PRO A 863 5.01 32.54 -18.56
N SER A 864 4.22 33.15 -17.68
CA SER A 864 2.97 32.58 -17.16
C SER A 864 1.88 33.64 -17.01
N THR A 865 0.70 33.36 -17.53
CA THR A 865 -0.52 34.15 -17.26
C THR A 865 -1.27 33.67 -16.01
N ARG A 866 -0.83 32.56 -15.40
CA ARG A 866 -1.49 31.93 -14.25
C ARG A 866 -0.96 32.41 -12.89
N HIS A 867 0.21 33.02 -12.87
CA HIS A 867 0.89 33.46 -11.66
C HIS A 867 1.07 34.98 -11.69
N ALA A 868 0.91 35.65 -10.56
CA ALA A 868 0.96 37.11 -10.48
C ALA A 868 2.35 37.68 -10.83
N SER A 869 3.42 36.89 -10.68
CA SER A 869 4.78 37.27 -11.11
C SER A 869 4.93 37.40 -12.63
N GLY A 870 3.97 36.90 -13.42
CA GLY A 870 4.12 36.76 -14.87
C GLY A 870 5.09 35.64 -15.28
N LEU A 871 5.61 34.86 -14.32
CA LEU A 871 6.57 33.79 -14.51
C LEU A 871 6.12 32.50 -13.80
N ALA A 872 6.66 31.35 -14.23
CA ALA A 872 6.46 30.07 -13.56
C ALA A 872 7.75 29.23 -13.59
N LEU A 873 8.05 28.55 -12.47
CA LEU A 873 9.15 27.58 -12.40
C LEU A 873 8.74 26.21 -12.97
N ARG A 874 9.60 25.59 -13.78
CA ARG A 874 9.40 24.22 -14.31
C ARG A 874 10.10 23.19 -13.43
N PHE A 875 9.34 22.18 -12.99
CA PHE A 875 9.78 21.13 -12.06
C PHE A 875 10.43 21.66 -10.77
N PRO A 876 9.80 22.61 -10.06
CA PRO A 876 10.34 23.11 -8.81
C PRO A 876 10.43 21.97 -7.79
N ARG A 877 11.57 21.87 -7.11
CA ARG A 877 11.80 20.98 -5.98
C ARG A 877 12.46 21.75 -4.86
N ILE A 878 12.02 21.48 -3.64
CA ILE A 878 12.61 22.09 -2.45
C ILE A 878 13.95 21.40 -2.23
N LYS A 879 15.03 22.18 -2.21
CA LYS A 879 16.38 21.69 -1.95
C LYS A 879 16.70 21.79 -0.46
N ALA A 880 16.29 22.87 0.18
CA ALA A 880 16.49 23.09 1.60
C ALA A 880 15.48 24.10 2.18
N ILE A 881 15.24 24.01 3.49
CA ILE A 881 14.61 25.08 4.28
C ILE A 881 15.71 26.05 4.70
N ARG A 882 15.61 27.32 4.29
CA ARG A 882 16.64 28.34 4.49
C ARG A 882 16.45 29.08 5.81
N ARG A 883 16.77 28.39 6.91
CA ARG A 883 16.69 28.96 8.28
C ARG A 883 17.66 30.11 8.51
N ASP A 884 18.69 30.20 7.67
CA ASP A 884 19.70 31.25 7.65
C ASP A 884 19.23 32.54 6.95
N LYS A 885 18.08 32.51 6.27
CA LYS A 885 17.54 33.65 5.51
C LYS A 885 16.20 34.12 6.07
N ASN A 886 15.98 35.42 6.04
CA ASN A 886 14.68 36.03 6.30
C ASN A 886 14.00 36.42 4.97
N VAL A 887 12.76 36.88 5.08
CA VAL A 887 11.89 37.21 3.94
C VAL A 887 12.46 38.35 3.10
N ASP A 888 13.17 39.29 3.71
CA ASP A 888 13.80 40.42 3.01
C ASP A 888 14.98 39.97 2.13
N SER A 889 15.50 38.76 2.36
CA SER A 889 16.66 38.19 1.67
C SER A 889 16.29 37.15 0.61
N ILE A 890 15.00 37.04 0.25
CA ILE A 890 14.55 36.18 -0.84
C ILE A 890 14.89 36.79 -2.20
N ASP A 891 14.93 35.94 -3.22
CA ASP A 891 15.21 36.39 -4.58
C ASP A 891 14.08 37.23 -5.17
N THR A 892 14.45 38.12 -6.09
CA THR A 892 13.56 39.14 -6.64
C THR A 892 12.98 38.72 -7.98
N LEU A 893 11.87 39.35 -8.36
CA LEU A 893 11.28 39.17 -9.68
C LEU A 893 12.25 39.57 -10.79
N GLN A 894 13.08 40.59 -10.56
CA GLN A 894 14.09 41.03 -11.53
C GLN A 894 15.16 39.96 -11.74
N TYR A 895 15.68 39.36 -10.66
CA TYR A 895 16.64 38.26 -10.76
C TYR A 895 16.01 37.03 -11.44
N ALA A 896 14.75 36.70 -11.14
CA ALA A 896 14.03 35.65 -11.85
C ALA A 896 13.88 35.94 -13.36
N ARG A 897 13.68 37.20 -13.76
CA ARG A 897 13.67 37.63 -15.18
C ARG A 897 15.05 37.51 -15.83
N GLU A 898 16.12 37.80 -15.10
CA GLU A 898 17.51 37.63 -15.57
C GLU A 898 17.85 36.16 -15.79
N LEU A 899 17.47 35.28 -14.86
CA LEU A 899 17.61 33.84 -15.04
C LEU A 899 16.77 33.32 -16.22
N ALA A 900 15.57 33.87 -16.42
CA ALA A 900 14.74 33.56 -17.59
C ALA A 900 15.37 34.06 -18.90
N SER A 901 16.02 35.24 -18.90
CA SER A 901 16.63 35.85 -20.07
C SER A 901 17.98 35.22 -20.44
N GLN A 902 18.77 34.76 -19.47
CA GLN A 902 20.00 33.97 -19.71
C GLN A 902 19.70 32.63 -20.41
N GLY A 903 18.49 32.07 -20.19
CA GLY A 903 17.97 30.94 -20.97
C GLY A 903 17.47 31.31 -22.37
N ALA A 904 17.19 32.59 -22.63
CA ALA A 904 16.62 33.12 -23.89
C ALA A 904 17.63 33.88 -24.77
N SER A 905 18.76 34.35 -24.23
CA SER A 905 19.75 35.21 -24.88
C SER A 905 20.71 34.49 -25.85
N TYR A 906 20.46 33.22 -26.17
CA TYR A 906 21.06 32.51 -27.30
C TYR A 906 20.14 32.51 -28.55
N ARG A 907 19.40 33.60 -28.79
CA ARG A 907 18.96 33.92 -30.16
C ARG A 907 20.17 34.49 -30.91
N PRO A 908 20.60 33.91 -32.04
CA PRO A 908 21.68 34.52 -32.80
C PRO A 908 21.25 35.92 -33.23
N VAL A 909 21.99 36.92 -32.76
CA VAL A 909 21.98 38.26 -33.34
C VAL A 909 22.50 38.10 -34.76
N LEU A 910 21.64 38.36 -35.74
CA LEU A 910 22.02 38.47 -37.15
C LEU A 910 23.13 39.52 -37.26
N ALA A 911 24.33 39.09 -37.60
CA ALA A 911 25.35 39.99 -38.13
C ALA A 911 24.93 40.36 -39.56
N GLU A 912 24.33 41.52 -39.73
CA GLU A 912 24.38 42.24 -41.00
C GLU A 912 25.84 42.63 -41.26
N ALA A 913 26.53 41.88 -42.12
CA ALA A 913 27.76 42.33 -42.77
C ALA A 913 27.79 41.83 -44.22
N ARG A 914 27.29 42.72 -45.09
CA ARG A 914 27.61 42.91 -46.52
C ARG A 914 28.83 42.13 -47.05
N LYS A 915 28.64 41.19 -47.99
CA LYS A 915 28.78 41.36 -49.46
C LYS A 915 28.58 40.02 -50.16
#